data_AF-A0A9D9XY50-F1
#
_entry.id   AF-A0A9D9XY50-F1
#
_cell.length_a   1.000
_cell.length_b   1.000
_cell.length_c   1.000
_cell.angle_alpha   90.00
_cell.angle_beta   90.00
_cell.angle_gamma   90.00
#
_symmetry.space_group_name_H-M   'P 1'
#
loop_
_entity.id
_entity.type
_entity.pdbx_description
1 polymer ?
#
loop_
_entity_poly.entity_id
_entity_poly.type
_entity_poly.pdbx_seq_one_letter_code
_entity_poly.pdbx_strand_id
1 'polypeptide(L)'
;MRIFLSIAIILIFLKTSVSQDMMFKSSPIHQDISSELDKVFNEYKAFSFEIQSFSQYMNGSRSVSDEVNLEIDGKNYSFLLEPVHILAKDAGVYVLSQDGKQKYRKPIHTKTYKGVFTDGRDGFVRLTVSENFMYGLINDEGKELYIEPLKYFIPDSRSDLFIVYHPKAVKAGHDVYHCFRPDLQKKSETPDADMLLIGACYKVELAMLADYSMYTDPAHPGVDAVIDHVVAVMNNVQSNFEYNGNTNFNDGINFEISELTVSTCQTCDPLSLQTNAGTLLSEFSAWIDQNGFYHPFHAAHFWTNRDMDNSTVGVAFQAQNLFCQSRARAVFEDWTSTAAMMKITVSHEIGHSFSGVHDASNSNFILAPSINVNNTSWSSPSKSTISGQIAIQGPSCLNACIPATCAKIDNVIVTSITNQNFTVSWSATPQQWYTVKVKEVGTSNFIVDFNTSSASVIISPPGYGICKKYDIYVYNNCSGSGLSAATRILNIGLTSQGCADFSVNRSVGWAGSSFSFFDKSLNGVSWFWNFGNGQTSTLKNPTVTYTSPGQYNISLMVNGVHTKNMTAGITILPAKSAPFSLSEGGDFESGAALFSSEAIEGTVNVWEYGNSGYVLQTQGKAWKSKLNSDIPQVTSKSALYTPVFDFSGFQNYTLYFDLGMEVAYCNAPFAVQMQYSVNNGNSWTRLGSSPGFYNAGAGAGCKIAPQIFSDTTGWTLNTYYANKSLDLSFLAGNPSVIFRFVAGISGIFNGGYNVDGVLIDNFRIDAFNPNPLPLVVSSLKAFAKNKENILEWESYLPTDILRYDIQRSPDGIRFNILDSIYQQRADEIFFNYADAFPLYGLNYYKILAIQHDGSSVASNIAAARQSNSGNLQILPNPVQKNQTLQIVVSEEADLLPKPRIFDVVGKEVEIPDDKWSKNALHIDFLQSAVYFMYITLSDGSIMKEKFLVL
;
A
#
# COMPACT_ATOMS: atom_id res chain seq x y z
N MET A 1 63.77 23.66 53.56
CA MET A 1 64.46 22.48 53.03
C MET A 1 63.42 21.47 52.57
N ARG A 2 63.26 21.32 51.24
CA ARG A 2 62.58 20.25 50.45
C ARG A 2 61.03 20.13 50.59
N ILE A 3 60.21 20.64 49.63
CA ILE A 3 59.75 20.03 48.33
C ILE A 3 58.67 18.93 48.58
N PHE A 4 57.43 18.86 48.04
CA PHE A 4 56.85 19.17 46.71
C PHE A 4 55.34 19.55 46.77
N LEU A 5 54.92 20.24 45.71
CA LEU A 5 53.59 20.68 45.24
C LEU A 5 52.53 19.55 45.11
N SER A 6 51.24 19.88 45.30
CA SER A 6 50.13 19.35 44.46
C SER A 6 48.89 20.26 44.56
N ILE A 7 48.39 20.62 43.38
CA ILE A 7 47.35 21.60 43.08
C ILE A 7 45.97 21.01 43.40
N ALA A 8 45.16 21.73 44.18
CA ALA A 8 43.77 21.38 44.42
C ALA A 8 42.88 21.92 43.29
N ILE A 9 42.36 21.03 42.44
CA ILE A 9 41.24 21.32 41.54
C ILE A 9 39.96 20.97 42.27
N ILE A 10 39.16 21.99 42.56
CA ILE A 10 37.79 21.86 43.07
C ILE A 10 36.92 21.34 41.91
N LEU A 11 36.63 20.05 41.91
CA LEU A 11 35.62 19.42 41.04
C LEU A 11 34.27 19.52 41.74
N ILE A 12 33.47 20.50 41.30
CA ILE A 12 32.04 20.58 41.56
C ILE A 12 31.41 19.37 40.87
N PHE A 13 30.98 18.36 41.62
CA PHE A 13 30.10 17.31 41.12
C PHE A 13 28.71 17.89 40.88
N LEU A 14 28.51 18.52 39.73
CA LEU A 14 27.19 18.58 39.11
C LEU A 14 26.83 17.15 38.71
N LYS A 15 25.95 16.50 39.48
CA LYS A 15 25.19 15.35 38.98
C LYS A 15 24.23 15.87 37.90
N THR A 16 24.73 16.04 36.68
CA THR A 16 23.88 16.04 35.50
C THR A 16 23.48 14.58 35.27
N SER A 17 22.28 14.21 35.70
CA SER A 17 21.60 12.99 35.26
C SER A 17 21.25 13.15 33.78
N VAL A 18 22.24 12.93 32.92
CA VAL A 18 22.01 12.63 31.51
C VAL A 18 21.70 11.12 31.50
N SER A 19 20.44 10.73 31.28
CA SER A 19 20.17 9.35 30.86
C SER A 19 20.78 9.20 29.48
N GLN A 20 21.97 8.60 29.39
CA GLN A 20 22.44 8.11 28.11
C GLN A 20 21.56 6.92 27.77
N ASP A 21 20.91 6.97 26.60
CA ASP A 21 20.24 5.81 25.99
C ASP A 21 21.30 4.76 25.66
N MET A 22 21.67 3.98 26.66
CA MET A 22 22.69 2.95 26.55
C MET A 22 22.07 1.76 25.81
N MET A 23 22.58 1.47 24.62
CA MET A 23 22.19 0.32 23.81
C MET A 23 23.13 -0.85 24.08
N PHE A 24 22.59 -1.97 24.56
CA PHE A 24 23.34 -3.21 24.75
C PHE A 24 23.18 -4.10 23.52
N LYS A 25 24.29 -4.40 22.84
CA LYS A 25 24.28 -5.08 21.56
C LYS A 25 24.74 -6.53 21.68
N SER A 26 24.02 -7.43 21.02
CA SER A 26 24.47 -8.79 20.76
C SER A 26 25.51 -8.81 19.63
N SER A 27 26.57 -9.61 19.76
CA SER A 27 27.51 -9.89 18.65
C SER A 27 27.41 -11.36 18.24
N PRO A 28 27.19 -11.68 16.96
CA PRO A 28 27.11 -13.07 16.49
C PRO A 28 28.42 -13.81 16.78
N ILE A 29 28.32 -15.09 17.12
CA ILE A 29 29.51 -15.91 17.34
C ILE A 29 29.87 -16.72 16.09
N HIS A 30 31.18 -16.78 15.81
CA HIS A 30 31.75 -17.48 14.65
C HIS A 30 32.17 -18.93 14.94
N GLN A 31 31.86 -19.45 16.13
CA GLN A 31 32.23 -20.80 16.54
C GLN A 31 31.23 -21.81 15.98
N ASP A 32 31.72 -22.93 15.42
CA ASP A 32 30.85 -24.00 14.92
C ASP A 32 30.27 -24.79 16.11
N ILE A 33 29.12 -24.32 16.59
CA ILE A 33 28.35 -24.89 17.71
C ILE A 33 27.10 -25.65 17.21
N SER A 34 27.02 -25.87 15.90
CA SER A 34 25.81 -26.33 15.22
C SER A 34 25.39 -27.74 15.63
N SER A 35 26.34 -28.67 15.81
CA SER A 35 26.03 -30.09 16.02
C SER A 35 25.23 -30.42 17.27
N GLU A 36 25.35 -29.64 18.34
CA GLU A 36 24.60 -29.84 19.59
C GLU A 36 23.26 -29.10 19.57
N LEU A 37 23.24 -27.84 19.11
CA LEU A 37 22.01 -27.05 19.04
C LEU A 37 21.04 -27.57 17.98
N ASP A 38 21.55 -28.11 16.87
CA ASP A 38 20.72 -28.73 15.83
C ASP A 38 20.02 -29.99 16.33
N LYS A 39 20.40 -30.59 17.47
CA LYS A 39 19.61 -31.68 18.08
C LYS A 39 18.32 -31.18 18.71
N VAL A 40 18.32 -29.93 19.18
CA VAL A 40 17.24 -29.32 19.96
C VAL A 40 16.40 -28.36 19.12
N PHE A 41 16.99 -27.69 18.13
CA PHE A 41 16.34 -26.60 17.39
C PHE A 41 16.35 -26.83 15.88
N ASN A 42 15.30 -26.37 15.21
CA ASN A 42 15.22 -26.20 13.75
C ASN A 42 15.77 -24.84 13.31
N GLU A 43 15.67 -23.84 14.20
CA GLU A 43 16.10 -22.46 13.96
C GLU A 43 16.50 -21.83 15.29
N TYR A 44 17.66 -21.18 15.33
CA TYR A 44 18.15 -20.48 16.51
C TYR A 44 19.20 -19.46 16.11
N LYS A 45 19.51 -18.57 17.04
CA LYS A 45 20.61 -17.62 16.93
C LYS A 45 21.42 -17.64 18.20
N ALA A 46 22.73 -17.72 18.08
CA ALA A 46 23.63 -17.64 19.21
C ALA A 46 24.50 -16.39 19.10
N PHE A 47 24.71 -15.73 20.23
CA PHE A 47 25.47 -14.48 20.29
C PHE A 47 26.21 -14.36 21.61
N SER A 48 27.21 -13.48 21.60
CA SER A 48 27.83 -12.94 22.81
C SER A 48 27.12 -11.66 23.23
N PHE A 49 27.00 -11.44 24.54
CA PHE A 49 26.35 -10.28 25.13
C PHE A 49 27.14 -9.78 26.33
N GLU A 50 27.34 -8.47 26.45
CA GLU A 50 28.08 -7.85 27.56
C GLU A 50 27.28 -7.88 28.88
N ILE A 51 27.10 -9.08 29.43
CA ILE A 51 26.23 -9.34 30.58
C ILE A 51 26.68 -8.64 31.86
N GLN A 52 27.98 -8.39 32.03
CA GLN A 52 28.50 -7.65 33.18
C GLN A 52 28.08 -6.18 33.15
N SER A 53 28.27 -5.50 32.01
CA SER A 53 27.83 -4.11 31.82
C SER A 53 26.31 -3.99 31.98
N PHE A 54 25.57 -4.94 31.40
CA PHE A 54 24.11 -4.97 31.50
C PHE A 54 23.62 -5.22 32.92
N SER A 55 24.18 -6.21 33.63
CA SER A 55 23.81 -6.49 35.02
C SER A 55 24.14 -5.32 35.94
N GLN A 56 25.28 -4.65 35.74
CA GLN A 56 25.63 -3.42 36.47
C GLN A 56 24.63 -2.29 36.20
N TYR A 57 24.24 -2.07 34.94
CA TYR A 57 23.22 -1.09 34.57
C TYR A 57 21.88 -1.40 35.23
N MET A 58 21.43 -2.65 35.14
CA MET A 58 20.19 -3.11 35.76
C MET A 58 20.23 -3.02 37.29
N ASN A 59 21.41 -3.17 37.90
CA ASN A 59 21.63 -3.11 39.35
C ASN A 59 21.92 -1.71 39.90
N GLY A 60 22.20 -0.72 39.04
CA GLY A 60 22.56 0.65 39.41
C GLY A 60 21.37 1.55 39.76
N SER A 61 21.62 2.85 39.87
CA SER A 61 20.61 3.88 40.22
C SER A 61 19.67 4.25 39.06
N ARG A 62 19.27 3.27 38.23
CA ARG A 62 18.30 3.53 37.17
C ARG A 62 16.91 3.79 37.75
N SER A 63 16.19 4.74 37.18
CA SER A 63 14.76 4.92 37.43
C SER A 63 13.97 3.82 36.71
N VAL A 64 12.77 3.53 37.22
CA VAL A 64 11.81 2.63 36.56
C VAL A 64 11.29 3.22 35.24
N SER A 65 11.41 4.54 35.08
CA SER A 65 11.11 5.28 33.85
C SER A 65 12.24 5.24 32.81
N ASP A 66 13.42 4.74 33.18
CA ASP A 66 14.55 4.73 32.25
C ASP A 66 14.36 3.61 31.23
N GLU A 67 14.57 3.96 29.97
CA GLU A 67 14.46 3.04 28.85
C GLU A 67 15.63 2.04 28.85
N VAL A 68 15.32 0.77 28.58
CA VAL A 68 16.31 -0.29 28.45
C VAL A 68 16.32 -0.74 26.98
N ASN A 69 17.44 -0.45 26.31
CA ASN A 69 17.61 -0.70 24.89
C ASN A 69 18.48 -1.94 24.65
N LEU A 70 17.91 -2.97 24.03
CA LEU A 70 18.56 -4.23 23.67
C LEU A 70 18.56 -4.39 22.14
N GLU A 71 19.73 -4.58 21.54
CA GLU A 71 19.82 -5.05 20.16
C GLU A 71 20.07 -6.56 20.17
N ILE A 72 19.12 -7.33 19.65
CA ILE A 72 19.19 -8.78 19.50
C ILE A 72 19.12 -9.07 18.01
N ASP A 73 20.21 -9.60 17.45
CA ASP A 73 20.28 -9.96 16.03
C ASP A 73 19.94 -8.78 15.07
N GLY A 74 20.49 -7.60 15.35
CA GLY A 74 20.23 -6.41 14.54
C GLY A 74 18.82 -5.85 14.66
N LYS A 75 17.96 -6.45 15.50
CA LYS A 75 16.65 -5.90 15.86
C LYS A 75 16.74 -5.18 17.21
N ASN A 76 16.30 -3.93 17.23
CA ASN A 76 16.27 -3.11 18.43
C ASN A 76 14.96 -3.33 19.19
N TYR A 77 15.10 -3.52 20.50
CA TYR A 77 14.04 -3.64 21.47
C TYR A 77 14.23 -2.57 22.54
N SER A 78 13.17 -1.85 22.83
CA SER A 78 13.21 -0.76 23.80
C SER A 78 12.09 -0.91 24.82
N PHE A 79 12.46 -0.99 26.10
CA PHE A 79 11.57 -1.41 27.17
C PHE A 79 11.55 -0.44 28.34
N LEU A 80 10.38 -0.30 28.97
CA LEU A 80 10.26 0.18 30.34
C LEU A 80 10.21 -1.01 31.28
N LEU A 81 11.29 -1.22 32.06
CA LEU A 81 11.43 -2.36 32.95
C LEU A 81 11.23 -1.98 34.42
N GLU A 82 10.31 -2.69 35.08
CA GLU A 82 10.10 -2.62 36.52
C GLU A 82 10.63 -3.87 37.25
N PRO A 83 11.27 -3.70 38.42
CA PRO A 83 11.69 -4.84 39.22
C PRO A 83 10.47 -5.58 39.77
N VAL A 84 10.53 -6.92 39.70
CA VAL A 84 9.57 -7.81 40.37
C VAL A 84 10.31 -8.71 41.34
N HIS A 85 9.64 -9.16 42.39
CA HIS A 85 10.23 -9.98 43.45
C HIS A 85 9.73 -11.41 43.35
N ILE A 86 10.18 -12.16 42.34
CA ILE A 86 9.90 -13.60 42.25
C ILE A 86 10.58 -14.34 43.40
N LEU A 87 11.80 -13.95 43.77
CA LEU A 87 12.39 -14.29 45.07
C LEU A 87 12.08 -13.15 46.05
N ALA A 88 11.46 -13.47 47.19
CA ALA A 88 11.12 -12.48 48.21
C ALA A 88 12.37 -11.74 48.69
N LYS A 89 12.23 -10.46 49.07
CA LYS A 89 13.36 -9.68 49.62
C LYS A 89 13.92 -10.29 50.91
N ASP A 90 13.05 -10.91 51.69
CA ASP A 90 13.33 -11.59 52.95
C ASP A 90 13.27 -13.12 52.81
N ALA A 91 13.40 -13.63 51.58
CA ALA A 91 13.39 -15.06 51.31
C ALA A 91 14.44 -15.80 52.13
N GLY A 92 14.05 -16.94 52.69
CA GLY A 92 14.97 -17.90 53.29
C GLY A 92 15.63 -18.75 52.21
N VAL A 93 16.93 -18.58 51.99
CA VAL A 93 17.69 -19.50 51.14
C VAL A 93 18.49 -20.45 52.02
N TYR A 94 18.31 -21.75 51.83
CA TYR A 94 18.94 -22.79 52.64
C TYR A 94 19.65 -23.83 51.77
N VAL A 95 20.65 -24.47 52.37
CA VAL A 95 21.32 -25.65 51.80
C VAL A 95 21.13 -26.84 52.73
N LEU A 96 20.82 -28.00 52.16
CA LEU A 96 20.88 -29.28 52.88
C LEU A 96 22.25 -29.90 52.60
N SER A 97 23.03 -30.04 53.66
CA SER A 97 24.38 -30.63 53.62
C SER A 97 24.47 -31.79 54.62
N GLN A 98 25.63 -32.45 54.70
CA GLN A 98 25.86 -33.49 55.72
C GLN A 98 25.72 -32.96 57.16
N ASP A 99 25.94 -31.65 57.35
CA ASP A 99 25.78 -30.97 58.64
C ASP A 99 24.33 -30.51 58.91
N GLY A 100 23.38 -30.98 58.10
CA GLY A 100 21.97 -30.60 58.17
C GLY A 100 21.64 -29.35 57.35
N LYS A 101 20.45 -28.80 57.62
CA LYS A 101 19.91 -27.62 56.92
C LYS A 101 20.54 -26.34 57.47
N GLN A 102 21.18 -25.56 56.61
CA GLN A 102 21.87 -24.33 56.99
C GLN A 102 21.45 -23.17 56.09
N LYS A 103 21.39 -21.95 56.65
CA LYS A 103 21.11 -20.75 55.87
C LYS A 103 22.26 -20.49 54.90
N TYR A 104 21.95 -20.30 53.62
CA TYR A 104 22.92 -19.91 52.60
C TYR A 104 23.35 -18.46 52.83
N ARG A 105 24.66 -18.21 52.99
CA ARG A 105 25.19 -16.92 53.46
C ARG A 105 25.76 -16.03 52.36
N LYS A 106 25.90 -16.52 51.13
CA LYS A 106 26.35 -15.68 50.03
C LYS A 106 25.22 -14.71 49.60
N PRO A 107 25.55 -13.49 49.17
CA PRO A 107 24.56 -12.60 48.57
C PRO A 107 23.94 -13.25 47.34
N ILE A 108 22.62 -13.14 47.21
CA ILE A 108 21.91 -13.56 46.00
C ILE A 108 21.89 -12.38 45.02
N HIS A 109 22.45 -12.60 43.83
CA HIS A 109 22.60 -11.57 42.80
C HIS A 109 21.47 -11.60 41.76
N THR A 110 20.67 -12.66 41.73
CA THR A 110 19.53 -12.86 40.83
C THR A 110 18.49 -11.76 41.01
N LYS A 111 18.13 -11.07 39.93
CA LYS A 111 17.03 -10.10 39.92
C LYS A 111 16.09 -10.35 38.77
N THR A 112 14.80 -10.16 39.02
CA THR A 112 13.72 -10.36 38.06
C THR A 112 13.06 -9.04 37.69
N TYR A 113 12.72 -8.89 36.42
CA TYR A 113 12.09 -7.71 35.86
C TYR A 113 10.93 -8.11 34.97
N LYS A 114 9.93 -7.24 34.89
CA LYS A 114 8.91 -7.26 33.84
C LYS A 114 8.80 -5.89 33.19
N GLY A 115 8.20 -5.82 32.01
CA GLY A 115 8.05 -4.55 31.33
C GLY A 115 7.26 -4.60 30.04
N VAL A 116 7.17 -3.43 29.41
CA VAL A 116 6.44 -3.19 28.16
C VAL A 116 7.31 -2.43 27.17
N PHE A 117 6.92 -2.45 25.90
CA PHE A 117 7.58 -1.70 24.84
C PHE A 117 7.33 -0.19 24.98
N THR A 118 8.37 0.61 24.73
CA THR A 118 8.31 2.08 24.84
C THR A 118 7.58 2.74 23.67
N ASP A 119 7.56 2.09 22.51
CA ASP A 119 6.87 2.56 21.30
C ASP A 119 5.36 2.26 21.27
N GLY A 120 4.85 1.60 22.31
CA GLY A 120 3.42 1.35 22.51
C GLY A 120 2.86 0.18 21.70
N ARG A 121 3.70 -0.63 21.03
CA ARG A 121 3.25 -1.90 20.44
C ARG A 121 2.76 -2.88 21.53
N ASP A 122 1.86 -3.79 21.16
CA ASP A 122 1.32 -4.77 22.10
C ASP A 122 2.38 -5.85 22.42
N GLY A 123 2.44 -6.26 23.69
CA GLY A 123 3.46 -7.20 24.14
C GLY A 123 4.03 -6.90 25.53
N PHE A 124 4.89 -7.80 25.98
CA PHE A 124 5.56 -7.70 27.27
C PHE A 124 6.96 -8.31 27.22
N VAL A 125 7.77 -7.96 28.20
CA VAL A 125 9.09 -8.55 28.42
C VAL A 125 9.24 -8.99 29.86
N ARG A 126 9.91 -10.12 30.07
CA ARG A 126 10.37 -10.60 31.37
C ARG A 126 11.83 -10.97 31.26
N LEU A 127 12.64 -10.46 32.18
CA LEU A 127 14.08 -10.71 32.22
C LEU A 127 14.50 -11.09 33.63
N THR A 128 15.32 -12.12 33.72
CA THR A 128 16.05 -12.50 34.93
C THR A 128 17.52 -12.30 34.66
N VAL A 129 18.19 -11.54 35.52
CA VAL A 129 19.57 -11.08 35.32
C VAL A 129 20.39 -11.32 36.60
N SER A 130 21.58 -11.87 36.45
CA SER A 130 22.63 -12.00 37.47
C SER A 130 24.00 -11.65 36.84
N GLU A 131 25.11 -11.74 37.58
CA GLU A 131 26.42 -11.24 37.13
C GLU A 131 26.91 -11.84 35.80
N ASN A 132 26.59 -13.11 35.51
CA ASN A 132 26.92 -13.78 34.26
C ASN A 132 25.76 -14.66 33.75
N PHE A 133 24.53 -14.20 33.95
CA PHE A 133 23.33 -14.95 33.60
C PHE A 133 22.24 -13.99 33.12
N MET A 134 21.62 -14.36 32.01
CA MET A 134 20.40 -13.75 31.50
C MET A 134 19.47 -14.86 31.05
N TYR A 135 18.20 -14.71 31.41
CA TYR A 135 17.14 -15.59 30.99
C TYR A 135 15.90 -14.76 30.76
N GLY A 136 15.24 -14.92 29.61
CA GLY A 136 14.25 -13.94 29.17
C GLY A 136 13.13 -14.51 28.31
N LEU A 137 12.01 -13.80 28.37
CA LEU A 137 10.85 -13.97 27.51
C LEU A 137 10.43 -12.60 26.99
N ILE A 138 10.44 -12.43 25.68
CA ILE A 138 9.86 -11.28 24.98
C ILE A 138 8.64 -11.75 24.21
N ASN A 139 7.48 -11.17 24.47
CA ASN A 139 6.28 -11.33 23.65
C ASN A 139 6.11 -10.05 22.82
N ASP A 140 6.37 -10.12 21.53
CA ASP A 140 6.26 -9.01 20.57
C ASP A 140 5.01 -9.26 19.71
N GLU A 141 3.92 -8.54 19.99
CA GLU A 141 2.63 -8.66 19.30
C GLU A 141 2.11 -10.11 19.22
N GLY A 142 2.21 -10.86 20.33
CA GLY A 142 1.78 -12.24 20.43
C GLY A 142 2.81 -13.28 19.95
N LYS A 143 3.99 -12.85 19.48
CA LYS A 143 5.09 -13.74 19.12
C LYS A 143 6.11 -13.81 20.25
N GLU A 144 6.23 -14.99 20.86
CA GLU A 144 7.22 -15.22 21.91
C GLU A 144 8.62 -15.47 21.34
N LEU A 145 9.61 -14.92 22.03
CA LEU A 145 11.04 -15.06 21.80
C LEU A 145 11.70 -15.33 23.15
N TYR A 146 12.49 -16.39 23.23
CA TYR A 146 13.18 -16.80 24.46
C TYR A 146 14.66 -16.46 24.37
N ILE A 147 15.26 -16.08 25.50
CA ILE A 147 16.69 -15.81 25.66
C ILE A 147 17.20 -16.73 26.76
N GLU A 148 18.23 -17.55 26.48
CA GLU A 148 18.79 -18.50 27.45
C GLU A 148 20.32 -18.54 27.40
N PRO A 149 21.00 -18.89 28.51
CA PRO A 149 22.44 -19.13 28.49
C PRO A 149 22.79 -20.30 27.57
N LEU A 150 23.77 -20.13 26.69
CA LEU A 150 24.22 -21.20 25.79
C LEU A 150 24.72 -22.44 26.57
N LYS A 151 25.21 -22.23 27.80
CA LYS A 151 25.68 -23.28 28.70
C LYS A 151 24.63 -24.32 29.08
N TYR A 152 23.34 -24.02 28.91
CA TYR A 152 22.27 -25.01 29.13
C TYR A 152 22.27 -26.13 28.09
N PHE A 153 22.85 -25.86 26.92
CA PHE A 153 22.96 -26.82 25.81
C PHE A 153 24.40 -27.30 25.61
N ILE A 154 25.38 -26.45 25.93
CA ILE A 154 26.81 -26.73 25.79
C ILE A 154 27.50 -26.36 27.12
N PRO A 155 27.56 -27.26 28.11
CA PRO A 155 27.99 -26.97 29.48
C PRO A 155 29.32 -26.23 29.61
N ASP A 156 30.29 -26.52 28.73
CA ASP A 156 31.63 -25.91 28.74
C ASP A 156 31.70 -24.53 28.03
N SER A 157 30.57 -24.00 27.55
CA SER A 157 30.53 -22.70 26.86
C SER A 157 30.71 -21.51 27.81
N ARG A 158 31.18 -20.38 27.25
CA ARG A 158 31.42 -19.14 28.03
C ARG A 158 30.09 -18.56 28.54
N SER A 159 30.11 -17.97 29.74
CA SER A 159 28.91 -17.45 30.40
C SER A 159 28.35 -16.15 29.79
N ASP A 160 29.07 -15.51 28.86
CA ASP A 160 28.60 -14.37 28.07
C ASP A 160 27.88 -14.77 26.78
N LEU A 161 27.68 -16.07 26.55
CA LEU A 161 27.02 -16.61 25.37
C LEU A 161 25.57 -16.98 25.64
N PHE A 162 24.71 -16.58 24.72
CA PHE A 162 23.27 -16.78 24.81
C PHE A 162 22.71 -17.32 23.50
N ILE A 163 21.60 -18.03 23.61
CA ILE A 163 20.79 -18.47 22.49
C ILE A 163 19.43 -17.76 22.53
N VAL A 164 18.95 -17.42 21.34
CA VAL A 164 17.63 -16.86 21.11
C VAL A 164 16.90 -17.66 20.05
N TYR A 165 15.64 -17.97 20.35
CA TYR A 165 14.80 -18.78 19.48
C TYR A 165 13.31 -18.50 19.72
N HIS A 166 12.51 -18.81 18.72
CA HIS A 166 11.05 -18.87 18.85
C HIS A 166 10.63 -20.25 19.36
N PRO A 167 9.58 -20.38 20.19
CA PRO A 167 9.20 -21.68 20.77
C PRO A 167 8.90 -22.75 19.70
N LYS A 168 8.35 -22.36 18.55
CA LYS A 168 8.11 -23.28 17.41
C LYS A 168 9.39 -23.85 16.77
N ALA A 169 10.53 -23.24 17.03
CA ALA A 169 11.80 -23.71 16.53
C ALA A 169 12.37 -24.87 17.37
N VAL A 170 11.87 -25.11 18.58
CA VAL A 170 12.24 -26.28 19.38
C VAL A 170 11.72 -27.54 18.68
N LYS A 171 12.60 -28.50 18.40
CA LYS A 171 12.26 -29.81 17.85
C LYS A 171 11.44 -30.56 18.89
N ALA A 172 10.41 -31.27 18.41
CA ALA A 172 9.73 -32.22 19.27
C ALA A 172 10.76 -33.26 19.74
N GLY A 173 11.05 -33.28 21.04
CA GLY A 173 11.70 -34.43 21.68
C GLY A 173 10.84 -35.69 21.51
N HIS A 174 11.38 -36.84 21.89
CA HIS A 174 10.71 -38.14 21.82
C HIS A 174 9.23 -38.10 22.27
N ASP A 175 8.41 -38.96 21.64
CA ASP A 175 6.96 -39.09 21.75
C ASP A 175 6.32 -38.56 23.06
N VAL A 176 5.43 -37.57 22.91
CA VAL A 176 4.29 -37.26 23.80
C VAL A 176 4.57 -37.44 25.30
N TYR A 177 5.16 -36.44 25.95
CA TYR A 177 5.26 -36.39 27.42
C TYR A 177 3.86 -36.28 28.03
N HIS A 178 3.52 -37.16 28.96
CA HIS A 178 2.22 -37.32 29.58
C HIS A 178 2.21 -36.76 31.00
N CYS A 179 1.11 -36.16 31.41
CA CYS A 179 0.95 -35.75 32.81
C CYS A 179 0.28 -36.90 33.60
N PHE A 180 0.89 -37.32 34.72
CA PHE A 180 0.38 -38.43 35.53
C PHE A 180 -0.86 -38.01 36.33
N ARG A 181 -1.89 -38.87 36.35
CA ARG A 181 -3.15 -38.63 37.08
C ARG A 181 -3.33 -39.64 38.22
N PRO A 182 -3.40 -39.19 39.48
CA PRO A 182 -3.95 -40.01 40.57
C PRO A 182 -5.48 -40.13 40.41
N ASP A 183 -6.03 -41.34 40.47
CA ASP A 183 -7.48 -41.59 40.38
C ASP A 183 -8.24 -40.95 41.56
N LEU A 184 -8.94 -39.84 41.29
CA LEU A 184 -9.95 -39.27 42.18
C LEU A 184 -11.24 -38.96 41.41
N GLN A 185 -12.35 -39.44 41.98
CA GLN A 185 -13.68 -39.52 41.38
C GLN A 185 -14.28 -38.16 41.02
N LYS A 186 -14.89 -38.09 39.83
CA LYS A 186 -15.70 -36.97 39.34
C LYS A 186 -16.90 -36.72 40.26
N LYS A 187 -17.03 -35.49 40.78
CA LYS A 187 -18.34 -34.91 41.09
C LYS A 187 -18.56 -33.67 40.24
N SER A 188 -19.62 -33.76 39.44
CA SER A 188 -20.19 -32.69 38.63
C SER A 188 -21.12 -31.88 39.52
N GLU A 189 -20.87 -30.59 39.68
CA GLU A 189 -21.88 -29.63 40.10
C GLU A 189 -21.91 -28.47 39.10
N THR A 190 -23.14 -28.10 38.76
CA THR A 190 -23.53 -27.13 37.73
C THR A 190 -23.14 -25.70 38.07
N PRO A 191 -22.81 -24.86 37.07
CA PRO A 191 -22.38 -23.49 37.31
C PRO A 191 -23.60 -22.59 37.57
N ASP A 192 -23.72 -22.08 38.80
CA ASP A 192 -24.59 -20.93 39.03
C ASP A 192 -23.92 -19.67 38.46
N ALA A 193 -24.71 -18.99 37.64
CA ALA A 193 -24.42 -17.68 37.10
C ALA A 193 -24.42 -16.65 38.22
N ASP A 194 -23.27 -15.98 38.38
CA ASP A 194 -23.11 -14.55 38.65
C ASP A 194 -21.74 -14.34 39.30
N MET A 195 -20.74 -13.95 38.49
CA MET A 195 -19.43 -13.55 39.02
C MET A 195 -19.08 -12.14 38.53
N LEU A 196 -19.36 -11.18 39.41
CA LEU A 196 -18.70 -9.87 39.46
C LEU A 196 -17.46 -9.98 40.36
N LEU A 197 -16.31 -9.57 39.84
CA LEU A 197 -15.08 -9.06 40.48
C LEU A 197 -13.99 -9.05 39.39
N ILE A 198 -13.44 -7.90 39.00
CA ILE A 198 -12.43 -7.84 37.92
C ILE A 198 -11.23 -6.98 38.33
N GLY A 199 -10.06 -7.62 38.45
CA GLY A 199 -8.75 -6.98 38.44
C GLY A 199 -7.95 -7.01 39.74
N ALA A 200 -8.35 -7.81 40.74
CA ALA A 200 -7.58 -7.98 41.96
C ALA A 200 -6.27 -8.75 41.67
N CYS A 201 -5.25 -8.50 42.49
CA CYS A 201 -3.99 -9.22 42.43
C CYS A 201 -3.68 -9.81 43.80
N TYR A 202 -3.47 -11.11 43.83
CA TYR A 202 -3.10 -11.84 45.03
C TYR A 202 -1.71 -12.44 44.93
N LYS A 203 -0.95 -12.36 46.01
CA LYS A 203 0.39 -12.91 46.18
C LYS A 203 0.28 -14.33 46.73
N VAL A 204 0.91 -15.26 46.04
CA VAL A 204 1.09 -16.65 46.46
C VAL A 204 2.54 -16.84 46.88
N GLU A 205 2.73 -17.11 48.16
CA GLU A 205 4.05 -17.42 48.72
C GLU A 205 4.41 -18.88 48.44
N LEU A 206 5.59 -19.10 47.87
CA LEU A 206 6.09 -20.41 47.45
C LEU A 206 7.27 -20.85 48.32
N ALA A 207 7.23 -22.11 48.76
CA ALA A 207 8.40 -22.80 49.28
C ALA A 207 8.93 -23.80 48.24
N MET A 208 10.24 -23.88 48.05
CA MET A 208 10.83 -24.70 47.00
C MET A 208 11.97 -25.57 47.51
N LEU A 209 11.96 -26.85 47.13
CA LEU A 209 13.07 -27.78 47.33
C LEU A 209 13.65 -28.13 45.96
N ALA A 210 14.96 -27.98 45.78
CA ALA A 210 15.72 -28.54 44.67
C ALA A 210 16.63 -29.63 45.23
N ASP A 211 16.53 -30.84 44.70
CA ASP A 211 17.35 -31.96 45.18
C ASP A 211 18.80 -31.91 44.67
N TYR A 212 19.59 -32.91 45.05
CA TYR A 212 20.98 -33.02 44.63
C TYR A 212 21.15 -33.17 43.12
N SER A 213 20.16 -33.74 42.42
CA SER A 213 20.25 -33.88 40.96
C SER A 213 20.28 -32.52 40.26
N MET A 214 19.49 -31.56 40.72
CA MET A 214 19.55 -30.16 40.28
C MET A 214 20.92 -29.54 40.58
N TYR A 215 21.46 -29.75 41.79
CA TYR A 215 22.77 -29.22 42.17
C TYR A 215 23.91 -29.72 41.29
N THR A 216 23.85 -30.97 40.84
CA THR A 216 24.88 -31.60 40.00
C THR A 216 24.65 -31.44 38.49
N ASP A 217 23.54 -30.82 38.09
CA ASP A 217 23.21 -30.67 36.67
C ASP A 217 24.31 -29.89 35.93
N PRO A 218 24.88 -30.43 34.84
CA PRO A 218 25.86 -29.72 34.03
C PRO A 218 25.37 -28.38 33.46
N ALA A 219 24.06 -28.21 33.23
CA ALA A 219 23.47 -26.99 32.71
C ALA A 219 23.52 -25.83 33.73
N HIS A 220 23.32 -26.12 35.02
CA HIS A 220 23.28 -25.12 36.10
C HIS A 220 23.88 -25.66 37.42
N PRO A 221 25.18 -26.03 37.44
CA PRO A 221 25.78 -26.69 38.58
C PRO A 221 26.00 -25.73 39.76
N GLY A 222 25.68 -26.21 40.96
CA GLY A 222 25.89 -25.50 42.21
C GLY A 222 24.71 -24.64 42.66
N VAL A 223 24.76 -24.21 43.92
CA VAL A 223 23.64 -23.52 44.59
C VAL A 223 23.22 -22.23 43.87
N ASP A 224 24.19 -21.37 43.50
CA ASP A 224 23.89 -20.07 42.87
C ASP A 224 23.18 -20.26 41.50
N ALA A 225 23.61 -21.25 40.71
CA ALA A 225 23.04 -21.53 39.39
C ALA A 225 21.65 -22.18 39.47
N VAL A 226 21.42 -23.07 40.43
CA VAL A 226 20.08 -23.62 40.71
C VAL A 226 19.10 -22.51 41.12
N ILE A 227 19.55 -21.55 41.94
CA ILE A 227 18.72 -20.39 42.32
C ILE A 227 18.40 -19.55 41.09
N ASP A 228 19.40 -19.20 40.27
CA ASP A 228 19.21 -18.44 39.04
C ASP A 228 18.18 -19.14 38.11
N HIS A 229 18.31 -20.45 37.91
CA HIS A 229 17.42 -21.24 37.06
C HIS A 229 15.97 -21.27 37.56
N VAL A 230 15.75 -21.70 38.81
CA VAL A 230 14.42 -21.83 39.39
C VAL A 230 13.69 -20.48 39.41
N VAL A 231 14.38 -19.41 39.82
CA VAL A 231 13.82 -18.05 39.83
C VAL A 231 13.51 -17.58 38.40
N ALA A 232 14.36 -17.90 37.43
CA ALA A 232 14.17 -17.50 36.05
C ALA A 232 12.98 -18.20 35.37
N VAL A 233 12.85 -19.52 35.55
CA VAL A 233 11.69 -20.27 35.05
C VAL A 233 10.41 -19.72 35.68
N MET A 234 10.38 -19.51 36.99
CA MET A 234 9.23 -18.94 37.68
C MET A 234 8.88 -17.52 37.22
N ASN A 235 9.89 -16.71 36.89
CA ASN A 235 9.65 -15.39 36.30
C ASN A 235 8.93 -15.50 34.95
N ASN A 236 9.30 -16.45 34.08
CA ASN A 236 8.59 -16.68 32.83
C ASN A 236 7.18 -17.25 33.06
N VAL A 237 7.02 -18.20 34.01
CA VAL A 237 5.71 -18.76 34.40
C VAL A 237 4.75 -17.69 34.87
N GLN A 238 5.24 -16.67 35.59
CA GLN A 238 4.44 -15.56 36.08
C GLN A 238 3.62 -14.85 34.98
N SER A 239 4.07 -14.84 33.71
CA SER A 239 3.30 -14.25 32.61
C SER A 239 1.97 -14.95 32.33
N ASN A 240 1.83 -16.22 32.71
CA ASN A 240 0.63 -17.02 32.50
C ASN A 240 -0.41 -16.84 33.61
N PHE A 241 -0.05 -16.22 34.73
CA PHE A 241 -0.90 -16.08 35.92
C PHE A 241 -1.12 -14.64 36.36
N GLU A 242 -0.27 -13.70 35.92
CA GLU A 242 -0.49 -12.29 36.22
C GLU A 242 -1.75 -11.75 35.52
N TYR A 243 -2.33 -10.71 36.11
CA TYR A 243 -3.45 -10.01 35.52
C TYR A 243 -3.01 -9.20 34.29
N ASN A 244 -3.61 -9.48 33.14
CA ASN A 244 -3.32 -8.83 31.86
C ASN A 244 -4.61 -8.40 31.11
N GLY A 245 -5.56 -7.80 31.83
CA GLY A 245 -6.82 -7.35 31.23
C GLY A 245 -7.77 -8.49 30.87
N ASN A 246 -7.84 -9.50 31.74
CA ASN A 246 -8.66 -10.72 31.62
C ASN A 246 -8.22 -11.73 30.54
N THR A 247 -7.07 -11.52 29.88
CA THR A 247 -6.58 -12.48 28.88
C THR A 247 -6.23 -13.83 29.50
N ASN A 248 -5.66 -13.83 30.70
CA ASN A 248 -5.37 -15.04 31.48
C ASN A 248 -6.58 -15.42 32.36
N PHE A 249 -6.87 -14.62 33.39
CA PHE A 249 -7.91 -14.89 34.41
C PHE A 249 -8.58 -13.58 34.85
N ASN A 250 -9.72 -13.67 35.55
CA ASN A 250 -10.47 -12.51 36.05
C ASN A 250 -9.70 -11.70 37.10
N ASP A 251 -8.85 -12.38 37.88
CA ASP A 251 -7.93 -11.82 38.87
C ASP A 251 -6.53 -12.43 38.67
N GLY A 252 -5.48 -11.69 39.03
CA GLY A 252 -4.09 -12.12 38.85
C GLY A 252 -3.49 -12.77 40.10
N ILE A 253 -2.55 -13.69 39.88
CA ILE A 253 -1.68 -14.24 40.91
C ILE A 253 -0.26 -13.76 40.67
N ASN A 254 0.40 -13.23 41.71
CA ASN A 254 1.84 -12.99 41.74
C ASN A 254 2.51 -14.03 42.64
N PHE A 255 3.45 -14.80 42.09
CA PHE A 255 4.26 -15.74 42.85
C PHE A 255 5.43 -15.04 43.49
N GLU A 256 5.72 -15.42 44.73
CA GLU A 256 6.88 -14.96 45.47
C GLU A 256 7.45 -16.12 46.29
N ILE A 257 8.68 -16.50 46.01
CA ILE A 257 9.40 -17.57 46.70
C ILE A 257 9.83 -17.03 48.06
N SER A 258 9.16 -17.49 49.11
CA SER A 258 9.47 -17.17 50.50
C SER A 258 10.61 -18.03 51.04
N GLU A 259 10.79 -19.24 50.50
CA GLU A 259 11.91 -20.11 50.83
C GLU A 259 12.36 -20.99 49.66
N LEU A 260 13.68 -21.09 49.47
CA LEU A 260 14.31 -22.00 48.50
C LEU A 260 15.41 -22.80 49.20
N THR A 261 15.26 -24.12 49.21
CA THR A 261 16.22 -25.07 49.80
C THR A 261 16.87 -25.90 48.69
N VAL A 262 18.20 -25.94 48.66
CA VAL A 262 18.97 -26.72 47.68
C VAL A 262 19.76 -27.82 48.40
N SER A 263 19.59 -29.07 48.00
CA SER A 263 20.42 -30.17 48.51
C SER A 263 21.78 -30.20 47.82
N THR A 264 22.86 -30.26 48.60
CA THR A 264 24.23 -30.25 48.08
C THR A 264 24.91 -31.62 48.14
N CYS A 265 24.21 -32.66 48.60
CA CYS A 265 24.70 -34.03 48.61
C CYS A 265 23.56 -35.04 48.54
N GLN A 266 23.81 -36.17 47.87
CA GLN A 266 22.80 -37.22 47.72
C GLN A 266 22.33 -37.81 49.07
N THR A 267 23.22 -37.90 50.07
CA THR A 267 22.89 -38.44 51.40
C THR A 267 22.13 -37.46 52.29
N CYS A 268 22.08 -36.18 51.91
CA CYS A 268 21.33 -35.13 52.62
C CYS A 268 20.05 -34.74 51.87
N ASP A 269 19.75 -35.36 50.73
CA ASP A 269 18.44 -35.25 50.11
C ASP A 269 17.37 -35.79 51.06
N PRO A 270 16.28 -35.04 51.28
CA PRO A 270 15.25 -35.45 52.21
C PRO A 270 14.30 -36.50 51.62
N LEU A 271 14.37 -36.73 50.30
CA LEU A 271 13.50 -37.65 49.55
C LEU A 271 14.32 -38.84 49.06
N SER A 272 13.66 -39.98 48.87
CA SER A 272 14.29 -41.17 48.30
C SER A 272 14.72 -40.94 46.85
N LEU A 273 15.49 -41.87 46.26
CA LEU A 273 15.94 -41.81 44.86
C LEU A 273 14.92 -42.39 43.86
N GLN A 274 13.66 -42.56 44.26
CA GLN A 274 12.61 -43.06 43.37
C GLN A 274 12.35 -42.07 42.23
N THR A 275 11.85 -42.57 41.10
CA THR A 275 11.48 -41.79 39.90
C THR A 275 9.98 -41.64 39.74
N ASN A 276 9.18 -42.41 40.49
CA ASN A 276 7.72 -42.34 40.37
C ASN A 276 7.18 -41.02 40.92
N ALA A 277 6.62 -40.19 40.04
CA ALA A 277 6.15 -38.85 40.36
C ALA A 277 5.15 -38.82 41.53
N GLY A 278 4.18 -39.74 41.57
CA GLY A 278 3.20 -39.83 42.66
C GLY A 278 3.81 -40.21 44.02
N THR A 279 4.82 -41.08 44.00
CA THR A 279 5.59 -41.45 45.20
C THR A 279 6.41 -40.26 45.68
N LEU A 280 7.11 -39.57 44.77
CA LEU A 280 7.88 -38.36 45.07
C LEU A 280 7.00 -37.25 45.65
N LEU A 281 5.81 -37.00 45.09
CA LEU A 281 4.86 -36.02 45.62
C LEU A 281 4.39 -36.37 47.04
N SER A 282 4.26 -37.67 47.34
CA SER A 282 3.88 -38.17 48.66
C SER A 282 5.01 -38.04 49.69
N GLU A 283 6.25 -38.36 49.29
CA GLU A 283 7.43 -38.16 50.15
C GLU A 283 7.70 -36.68 50.41
N PHE A 284 7.63 -35.84 49.37
CA PHE A 284 7.76 -34.40 49.49
C PHE A 284 6.71 -33.82 50.44
N SER A 285 5.47 -34.27 50.30
CA SER A 285 4.39 -33.94 51.21
C SER A 285 4.70 -34.30 52.66
N ALA A 286 5.14 -35.53 52.91
CA ALA A 286 5.48 -35.99 54.26
C ALA A 286 6.65 -35.21 54.86
N TRP A 287 7.64 -34.84 54.05
CA TRP A 287 8.77 -34.02 54.47
C TRP A 287 8.34 -32.59 54.84
N ILE A 288 7.47 -31.97 54.05
CA ILE A 288 6.87 -30.66 54.38
C ILE A 288 6.13 -30.73 55.72
N ASP A 289 5.29 -31.75 55.91
CA ASP A 289 4.47 -31.93 57.11
C ASP A 289 5.34 -32.18 58.37
N GLN A 290 6.61 -32.51 58.20
CA GLN A 290 7.62 -32.64 59.26
C GLN A 290 8.46 -31.36 59.46
N ASN A 291 7.93 -30.19 59.09
CA ASN A 291 8.62 -28.89 59.13
C ASN A 291 9.84 -28.80 58.18
N GLY A 292 9.70 -29.34 56.97
CA GLY A 292 10.74 -29.27 55.94
C GLY A 292 11.14 -27.83 55.55
N PHE A 293 10.20 -26.88 55.66
CA PHE A 293 10.43 -25.44 55.43
C PHE A 293 10.28 -24.63 56.72
N TYR A 294 10.98 -23.51 56.82
CA TYR A 294 11.00 -22.63 57.99
C TYR A 294 10.17 -21.35 57.82
N HIS A 295 9.92 -20.93 56.58
CA HIS A 295 9.11 -19.78 56.24
C HIS A 295 7.66 -20.19 55.90
N PRO A 296 6.68 -19.32 56.16
CA PRO A 296 5.31 -19.53 55.70
C PRO A 296 5.21 -19.62 54.18
N PHE A 297 4.28 -20.43 53.70
CA PHE A 297 3.99 -20.58 52.27
C PHE A 297 2.52 -20.99 52.06
N HIS A 298 2.01 -20.69 50.87
CA HIS A 298 0.70 -21.12 50.39
C HIS A 298 0.82 -22.36 49.50
N ALA A 299 1.92 -22.48 48.75
CA ALA A 299 2.23 -23.65 47.95
C ALA A 299 3.70 -24.06 48.08
N ALA A 300 3.97 -25.34 47.83
CA ALA A 300 5.32 -25.88 47.88
C ALA A 300 5.64 -26.68 46.62
N HIS A 301 6.83 -26.47 46.05
CA HIS A 301 7.26 -27.12 44.81
C HIS A 301 8.56 -27.89 45.00
N PHE A 302 8.64 -29.08 44.41
CA PHE A 302 9.83 -29.90 44.37
C PHE A 302 10.40 -29.93 42.94
N TRP A 303 11.68 -29.61 42.80
CA TRP A 303 12.42 -29.58 41.54
C TRP A 303 13.47 -30.68 41.53
N THR A 304 13.48 -31.46 40.47
CA THR A 304 14.43 -32.58 40.27
C THR A 304 14.82 -32.69 38.81
N ASN A 305 16.07 -33.04 38.53
CA ASN A 305 16.55 -33.43 37.21
C ASN A 305 16.65 -34.97 37.08
N ARG A 306 15.82 -35.69 37.85
CA ARG A 306 15.64 -37.13 37.68
C ARG A 306 14.57 -37.39 36.63
N ASP A 307 14.85 -38.30 35.72
CA ASP A 307 13.84 -38.82 34.78
C ASP A 307 12.69 -39.49 35.55
N MET A 308 11.50 -38.86 35.53
CA MET A 308 10.31 -39.36 36.21
C MET A 308 9.50 -40.29 35.29
N ASP A 309 9.77 -41.60 35.40
CA ASP A 309 9.07 -42.68 34.69
C ASP A 309 8.94 -42.44 33.15
N ASN A 310 10.01 -41.96 32.53
CA ASN A 310 10.25 -41.69 31.09
C ASN A 310 9.35 -40.62 30.43
N SER A 311 8.06 -40.58 30.77
CA SER A 311 7.07 -39.72 30.10
C SER A 311 6.40 -38.71 31.02
N THR A 312 6.56 -38.85 32.34
CA THR A 312 5.89 -37.98 33.32
C THR A 312 6.80 -36.84 33.73
N VAL A 313 6.56 -35.64 33.23
CA VAL A 313 7.45 -34.49 33.51
C VAL A 313 6.99 -33.62 34.69
N GLY A 314 5.88 -33.99 35.34
CA GLY A 314 5.31 -33.25 36.46
C GLY A 314 4.12 -33.96 37.09
N VAL A 315 3.82 -33.57 38.34
CA VAL A 315 2.59 -33.94 39.03
C VAL A 315 2.25 -32.91 40.11
N ALA A 316 0.97 -32.61 40.28
CA ALA A 316 0.48 -31.74 41.35
C ALA A 316 -0.78 -32.28 42.02
N PHE A 317 -1.03 -31.83 43.24
CA PHE A 317 -2.34 -32.04 43.86
C PHE A 317 -3.41 -31.20 43.16
N GLN A 318 -4.57 -31.81 42.97
CA GLN A 318 -5.74 -31.20 42.37
C GLN A 318 -6.93 -31.30 43.32
N ALA A 319 -7.29 -30.18 43.95
CA ALA A 319 -8.49 -30.03 44.76
C ALA A 319 -8.84 -28.55 44.91
N GLN A 320 -10.03 -28.26 45.43
CA GLN A 320 -10.41 -26.89 45.75
C GLN A 320 -9.70 -26.43 47.04
N ASN A 321 -9.45 -25.12 47.15
CA ASN A 321 -8.94 -24.50 48.38
C ASN A 321 -7.55 -25.04 48.86
N LEU A 322 -6.69 -25.47 47.93
CA LEU A 322 -5.38 -26.02 48.27
C LEU A 322 -4.40 -24.98 48.85
N PHE A 323 -4.42 -23.74 48.35
CA PHE A 323 -3.48 -22.69 48.76
C PHE A 323 -3.74 -22.21 50.18
N CYS A 324 -5.01 -22.01 50.57
CA CYS A 324 -5.35 -21.58 51.94
C CYS A 324 -5.17 -22.67 52.99
N GLN A 325 -4.99 -23.91 52.56
CA GLN A 325 -4.65 -25.03 53.45
C GLN A 325 -3.14 -25.31 53.46
N SER A 326 -2.33 -24.56 52.70
CA SER A 326 -0.90 -24.86 52.48
C SER A 326 -0.67 -26.29 51.94
N ARG A 327 -1.63 -26.78 51.15
CA ARG A 327 -1.64 -28.13 50.53
C ARG A 327 -1.44 -28.10 49.02
N ALA A 328 -1.30 -26.93 48.39
CA ALA A 328 -0.91 -26.83 47.00
C ALA A 328 0.54 -27.32 46.87
N ARG A 329 0.72 -28.54 46.34
CA ARG A 329 2.03 -29.20 46.24
C ARG A 329 2.21 -29.75 44.84
N ALA A 330 3.40 -29.53 44.28
CA ALA A 330 3.74 -30.00 42.94
C ALA A 330 5.20 -30.48 42.87
N VAL A 331 5.46 -31.41 41.97
CA VAL A 331 6.78 -31.90 41.60
C VAL A 331 7.00 -31.60 40.12
N PHE A 332 8.18 -31.08 39.78
CA PHE A 332 8.57 -30.77 38.40
C PHE A 332 9.87 -31.50 38.05
N GLU A 333 9.89 -32.12 36.88
CA GLU A 333 11.12 -32.55 36.24
C GLU A 333 11.77 -31.38 35.50
N ASP A 334 13.07 -31.18 35.64
CA ASP A 334 13.86 -30.27 34.81
C ASP A 334 14.36 -30.99 33.53
N TRP A 335 13.41 -31.64 32.84
CA TRP A 335 13.65 -32.60 31.76
C TRP A 335 14.14 -31.98 30.44
N THR A 336 14.10 -30.65 30.34
CA THR A 336 14.41 -29.92 29.10
C THR A 336 15.20 -28.65 29.40
N SER A 337 16.25 -28.45 28.61
CA SER A 337 17.05 -27.22 28.64
C SER A 337 16.34 -26.00 28.04
N THR A 338 15.09 -26.13 27.54
CA THR A 338 14.38 -25.05 26.86
C THR A 338 13.38 -24.33 27.77
N ALA A 339 13.55 -23.01 27.89
CA ALA A 339 12.68 -22.13 28.65
C ALA A 339 11.21 -22.20 28.26
N ALA A 340 10.94 -22.38 26.97
CA ALA A 340 9.59 -22.50 26.46
C ALA A 340 8.86 -23.70 27.06
N MET A 341 9.50 -24.87 27.07
CA MET A 341 8.88 -26.09 27.59
C MET A 341 8.82 -26.09 29.11
N MET A 342 9.87 -25.62 29.81
CA MET A 342 9.84 -25.49 31.28
C MET A 342 8.75 -24.53 31.77
N LYS A 343 8.54 -23.40 31.07
CA LYS A 343 7.41 -22.49 31.37
C LYS A 343 6.07 -23.21 31.27
N ILE A 344 5.88 -24.05 30.26
CA ILE A 344 4.64 -24.80 30.04
C ILE A 344 4.47 -25.88 31.11
N THR A 345 5.48 -26.71 31.37
CA THR A 345 5.46 -27.77 32.39
C THR A 345 5.07 -27.23 33.75
N VAL A 346 5.74 -26.17 34.21
CA VAL A 346 5.45 -25.59 35.53
C VAL A 346 4.07 -24.93 35.55
N SER A 347 3.66 -24.24 34.47
CA SER A 347 2.33 -23.64 34.38
C SER A 347 1.22 -24.70 34.41
N HIS A 348 1.42 -25.84 33.75
CA HIS A 348 0.49 -26.96 33.71
C HIS A 348 0.17 -27.46 35.12
N GLU A 349 1.21 -27.80 35.87
CA GLU A 349 1.06 -28.37 37.21
C GLU A 349 0.55 -27.36 38.24
N ILE A 350 0.93 -26.08 38.13
CA ILE A 350 0.30 -25.02 38.94
C ILE A 350 -1.18 -24.88 38.59
N GLY A 351 -1.57 -25.06 37.32
CA GLY A 351 -2.96 -25.08 36.89
C GLY A 351 -3.79 -26.15 37.61
N HIS A 352 -3.23 -27.35 37.83
CA HIS A 352 -3.86 -28.40 38.64
C HIS A 352 -4.03 -27.98 40.11
N SER A 353 -3.07 -27.26 40.68
CA SER A 353 -3.18 -26.71 42.04
C SER A 353 -4.36 -25.73 42.19
N PHE A 354 -4.81 -25.12 41.10
CA PHE A 354 -6.05 -24.33 41.00
C PHE A 354 -7.27 -25.16 40.53
N SER A 355 -7.31 -26.46 40.83
CA SER A 355 -8.37 -27.40 40.40
C SER A 355 -8.54 -27.57 38.88
N GLY A 356 -7.63 -27.04 38.06
CA GLY A 356 -7.66 -27.21 36.61
C GLY A 356 -7.71 -28.69 36.23
N VAL A 357 -8.50 -29.02 35.22
CA VAL A 357 -8.60 -30.36 34.63
C VAL A 357 -7.95 -30.38 33.26
N HIS A 358 -7.54 -31.55 32.79
CA HIS A 358 -6.98 -31.64 31.45
C HIS A 358 -7.98 -31.20 30.39
N ASP A 359 -7.46 -30.40 29.47
CA ASP A 359 -8.12 -30.05 28.22
C ASP A 359 -8.20 -31.26 27.29
N ALA A 360 -8.87 -31.11 26.14
CA ALA A 360 -8.92 -32.17 25.14
C ALA A 360 -7.50 -32.59 24.70
N SER A 361 -7.30 -33.90 24.49
CA SER A 361 -6.06 -34.43 23.91
C SER A 361 -5.75 -33.73 22.58
N ASN A 362 -4.46 -33.51 22.31
CA ASN A 362 -3.95 -32.80 21.14
C ASN A 362 -4.38 -31.32 21.04
N SER A 363 -4.90 -30.72 22.12
CA SER A 363 -5.12 -29.28 22.16
C SER A 363 -3.81 -28.52 22.38
N ASN A 364 -3.79 -27.25 21.96
CA ASN A 364 -2.67 -26.33 22.14
C ASN A 364 -2.83 -25.49 23.42
N PHE A 365 -3.50 -26.03 24.45
CA PHE A 365 -3.74 -25.34 25.72
C PHE A 365 -2.78 -25.81 26.81
N ILE A 366 -2.46 -24.94 27.78
CA ILE A 366 -1.51 -25.25 28.87
C ILE A 366 -1.88 -26.54 29.60
N LEU A 367 -3.18 -26.80 29.84
CA LEU A 367 -3.66 -28.03 30.51
C LEU A 367 -3.93 -29.20 29.54
N ALA A 368 -3.38 -29.20 28.33
CA ALA A 368 -3.45 -30.39 27.48
C ALA A 368 -2.76 -31.58 28.19
N PRO A 369 -3.29 -32.82 28.08
CA PRO A 369 -2.74 -34.00 28.75
C PRO A 369 -1.36 -34.42 28.23
N SER A 370 -0.88 -33.73 27.20
CA SER A 370 0.45 -33.91 26.62
C SER A 370 1.08 -32.56 26.33
N ILE A 371 2.31 -32.39 26.79
CA ILE A 371 3.04 -31.12 26.70
C ILE A 371 3.76 -30.99 25.36
N ASN A 372 3.56 -29.86 24.70
CA ASN A 372 4.20 -29.46 23.46
C ASN A 372 4.39 -27.94 23.41
N VAL A 373 5.28 -27.49 22.51
CA VAL A 373 5.70 -26.09 22.36
C VAL A 373 4.56 -25.11 22.00
N ASN A 374 3.40 -25.61 21.57
CA ASN A 374 2.24 -24.78 21.24
C ASN A 374 1.30 -24.56 22.43
N ASN A 375 1.49 -25.24 23.57
CA ASN A 375 0.66 -25.12 24.78
C ASN A 375 0.88 -23.80 25.54
N THR A 376 0.63 -22.67 24.87
CA THR A 376 1.00 -21.32 25.33
C THR A 376 -0.18 -20.52 25.90
N SER A 377 -1.40 -21.06 25.86
CA SER A 377 -2.61 -20.36 26.29
C SER A 377 -3.55 -21.23 27.12
N TRP A 378 -4.38 -20.61 27.96
CA TRP A 378 -5.42 -21.31 28.71
C TRP A 378 -6.71 -21.46 27.90
N SER A 379 -7.35 -22.62 27.96
CA SER A 379 -8.68 -22.83 27.37
C SER A 379 -9.77 -22.08 28.18
N SER A 380 -10.92 -21.79 27.57
CA SER A 380 -12.03 -21.13 28.28
C SER A 380 -12.50 -21.90 29.53
N PRO A 381 -12.65 -23.24 29.51
CA PRO A 381 -12.96 -24.02 30.72
C PRO A 381 -11.91 -23.91 31.82
N SER A 382 -10.62 -23.97 31.46
CA SER A 382 -9.50 -23.84 32.38
C SER A 382 -9.49 -22.45 33.03
N LYS A 383 -9.70 -21.39 32.22
CA LYS A 383 -9.82 -20.01 32.72
C LYS A 383 -10.95 -19.83 33.73
N SER A 384 -12.13 -20.39 33.43
CA SER A 384 -13.29 -20.33 34.32
C SER A 384 -13.00 -21.01 35.67
N THR A 385 -12.47 -22.24 35.61
CA THR A 385 -12.15 -23.02 36.80
C THR A 385 -11.11 -22.34 37.69
N ILE A 386 -10.00 -21.90 37.08
CA ILE A 386 -8.90 -21.25 37.81
C ILE A 386 -9.34 -19.90 38.36
N SER A 387 -10.07 -19.09 37.58
CA SER A 387 -10.63 -17.81 38.06
C SER A 387 -11.56 -18.01 39.26
N GLY A 388 -12.39 -19.07 39.23
CA GLY A 388 -13.23 -19.43 40.38
C GLY A 388 -12.41 -19.78 41.62
N GLN A 389 -11.32 -20.54 41.47
CA GLN A 389 -10.43 -20.87 42.60
C GLN A 389 -9.67 -19.66 43.13
N ILE A 390 -9.25 -18.73 42.27
CA ILE A 390 -8.62 -17.47 42.68
C ILE A 390 -9.63 -16.61 43.45
N ALA A 391 -10.87 -16.49 42.98
CA ALA A 391 -11.91 -15.71 43.65
C ALA A 391 -12.25 -16.26 45.05
N ILE A 392 -12.14 -17.58 45.26
CA ILE A 392 -12.38 -18.21 46.57
C ILE A 392 -11.19 -18.02 47.52
N GLN A 393 -9.97 -18.24 47.03
CA GLN A 393 -8.77 -18.30 47.88
C GLN A 393 -8.09 -16.95 48.06
N GLY A 394 -8.17 -16.10 47.05
CA GLY A 394 -7.56 -14.77 47.00
C GLY A 394 -7.93 -13.91 48.22
N PRO A 395 -9.21 -13.55 48.39
CA PRO A 395 -9.64 -12.71 49.51
C PRO A 395 -9.51 -13.37 50.89
N SER A 396 -9.41 -14.70 50.95
CA SER A 396 -9.52 -15.45 52.21
C SER A 396 -8.17 -15.69 52.89
N CYS A 397 -7.14 -16.01 52.13
CA CYS A 397 -5.82 -16.33 52.69
C CYS A 397 -4.64 -15.73 51.94
N LEU A 398 -4.81 -15.35 50.67
CA LEU A 398 -3.70 -14.82 49.88
C LEU A 398 -3.52 -13.32 50.17
N ASN A 399 -2.28 -12.88 50.22
CA ASN A 399 -1.97 -11.47 50.45
C ASN A 399 -2.30 -10.65 49.20
N ALA A 400 -2.80 -9.42 49.32
CA ALA A 400 -2.88 -8.54 48.16
C ALA A 400 -1.45 -8.18 47.68
N CYS A 401 -1.22 -8.10 46.37
CA CYS A 401 0.11 -7.83 45.81
C CYS A 401 0.73 -6.48 46.22
N ILE A 402 -0.05 -5.53 46.77
CA ILE A 402 0.39 -4.23 47.27
C ILE A 402 -0.42 -3.88 48.54
N PRO A 403 0.20 -3.47 49.68
CA PRO A 403 -0.54 -2.83 50.76
C PRO A 403 -1.00 -1.44 50.28
N ALA A 404 -2.31 -1.27 50.07
CA ALA A 404 -2.87 -0.03 49.56
C ALA A 404 -2.64 1.15 50.53
N THR A 405 -1.74 2.07 50.19
CA THR A 405 -1.76 3.44 50.76
C THR A 405 -2.60 4.41 49.93
N CYS A 406 -3.08 3.97 48.76
CA CYS A 406 -4.12 4.62 47.98
C CYS A 406 -4.83 3.52 47.18
N ALA A 407 -6.15 3.33 47.41
CA ALA A 407 -6.91 2.29 46.73
C ALA A 407 -6.88 2.54 45.22
N LYS A 408 -6.55 1.50 44.44
CA LYS A 408 -6.62 1.52 42.99
C LYS A 408 -8.09 1.67 42.55
N ILE A 409 -8.28 2.22 41.36
CA ILE A 409 -9.60 2.31 40.74
C ILE A 409 -9.92 0.98 40.05
N ASP A 410 -10.94 0.28 40.53
CA ASP A 410 -11.40 -0.99 39.97
C ASP A 410 -12.61 -0.80 39.05
N ASN A 411 -12.90 -1.81 38.22
CA ASN A 411 -14.03 -1.85 37.31
C ASN A 411 -14.16 -0.61 36.41
N VAL A 412 -13.04 -0.08 35.92
CA VAL A 412 -13.12 0.95 34.88
C VAL A 412 -13.75 0.28 33.65
N ILE A 413 -14.88 0.79 33.20
CA ILE A 413 -15.68 0.28 32.09
C ILE A 413 -15.96 1.45 31.16
N VAL A 414 -15.89 1.17 29.86
CA VAL A 414 -16.30 2.11 28.82
C VAL A 414 -17.66 1.65 28.29
N THR A 415 -18.65 2.53 28.33
CA THR A 415 -20.01 2.29 27.82
C THR A 415 -20.49 3.44 26.95
N SER A 416 -21.67 3.29 26.36
CA SER A 416 -22.34 4.35 25.58
C SER A 416 -21.42 5.02 24.55
N ILE A 417 -20.60 4.21 23.88
CA ILE A 417 -19.68 4.70 22.86
C ILE A 417 -20.51 5.16 21.66
N THR A 418 -20.43 6.44 21.33
CA THR A 418 -21.04 7.07 20.16
C THR A 418 -19.97 7.56 19.20
N ASN A 419 -20.34 8.23 18.11
CA ASN A 419 -19.39 8.90 17.21
C ASN A 419 -18.86 10.24 17.75
N GLN A 420 -19.33 10.70 18.92
CA GLN A 420 -18.95 12.01 19.50
C GLN A 420 -18.35 11.88 20.90
N ASN A 421 -18.70 10.83 21.64
CA ASN A 421 -18.31 10.65 23.03
C ASN A 421 -18.41 9.18 23.46
N PHE A 422 -17.90 8.92 24.66
CA PHE A 422 -18.09 7.66 25.36
C PHE A 422 -18.19 7.93 26.86
N THR A 423 -18.85 7.02 27.59
CA THR A 423 -18.91 7.08 29.04
C THR A 423 -17.82 6.21 29.63
N VAL A 424 -17.05 6.74 30.57
CA VAL A 424 -16.11 5.98 31.40
C VAL A 424 -16.68 5.95 32.82
N SER A 425 -16.90 4.76 33.35
CA SER A 425 -17.38 4.54 34.71
C SER A 425 -16.46 3.61 35.48
N TRP A 426 -16.40 3.71 36.80
CA TRP A 426 -15.59 2.86 37.66
C TRP A 426 -16.26 2.63 39.02
N SER A 427 -15.72 1.71 39.81
CA SER A 427 -16.15 1.53 41.19
C SER A 427 -15.77 2.73 42.04
N ALA A 428 -16.75 3.33 42.71
CA ALA A 428 -16.52 4.48 43.57
C ALA A 428 -15.59 4.12 44.74
N THR A 429 -14.58 4.95 44.99
CA THR A 429 -13.71 4.84 46.17
C THR A 429 -14.22 5.75 47.29
N PRO A 430 -13.84 5.49 48.55
CA PRO A 430 -14.26 6.31 49.70
C PRO A 430 -13.90 7.80 49.59
N GLN A 431 -12.82 8.14 48.88
CA GLN A 431 -12.34 9.50 48.70
C GLN A 431 -13.20 10.33 47.73
N GLN A 432 -13.91 9.67 46.80
CA GLN A 432 -14.75 10.31 45.78
C GLN A 432 -14.06 11.50 45.08
N TRP A 433 -12.78 11.35 44.76
CA TRP A 433 -12.00 12.34 44.02
C TRP A 433 -11.04 11.60 43.09
N TYR A 434 -11.12 11.88 41.80
CA TYR A 434 -10.45 11.13 40.75
C TYR A 434 -9.79 12.07 39.75
N THR A 435 -8.72 11.60 39.12
CA THR A 435 -8.15 12.22 37.91
C THR A 435 -8.43 11.31 36.71
N VAL A 436 -8.91 11.86 35.61
CA VAL A 436 -9.12 11.14 34.34
C VAL A 436 -8.27 11.77 33.26
N LYS A 437 -7.43 10.95 32.62
CA LYS A 437 -6.59 11.38 31.49
C LYS A 437 -6.84 10.52 30.26
N VAL A 438 -6.88 11.14 29.09
CA VAL A 438 -7.05 10.45 27.80
C VAL A 438 -6.00 10.94 26.82
N LYS A 439 -5.37 10.02 26.10
CA LYS A 439 -4.51 10.32 24.95
C LYS A 439 -4.82 9.39 23.78
N GLU A 440 -4.52 9.84 22.57
CA GLU A 440 -4.56 8.97 21.39
C GLU A 440 -3.37 7.99 21.46
N VAL A 441 -3.62 6.71 21.17
CA VAL A 441 -2.58 5.67 21.20
C VAL A 441 -1.44 6.05 20.23
N GLY A 442 -0.19 5.87 20.67
CA GLY A 442 1.00 6.27 19.91
C GLY A 442 1.39 7.74 20.07
N THR A 443 0.64 8.54 20.84
CA THR A 443 1.01 9.92 21.17
C THR A 443 1.51 10.03 22.62
N SER A 444 2.34 11.06 22.85
CA SER A 444 2.86 11.40 24.17
C SER A 444 1.95 12.37 24.95
N ASN A 445 1.14 13.17 24.26
CA ASN A 445 0.34 14.23 24.87
C ASN A 445 -1.06 13.76 25.28
N PHE A 446 -1.49 14.13 26.49
CA PHE A 446 -2.88 13.96 26.92
C PHE A 446 -3.76 15.03 26.27
N ILE A 447 -4.86 14.59 25.65
CA ILE A 447 -5.87 15.45 25.00
C ILE A 447 -7.07 15.72 25.92
N VAL A 448 -7.19 14.95 27.01
CA VAL A 448 -8.13 15.16 28.11
C VAL A 448 -7.36 14.92 29.40
N ASP A 449 -7.47 15.84 30.36
CA ASP A 449 -6.88 15.74 31.71
C ASP A 449 -7.71 16.59 32.67
N PHE A 450 -8.51 15.95 33.54
CA PHE A 450 -9.35 16.68 34.50
C PHE A 450 -9.62 15.87 35.76
N ASN A 451 -10.07 16.57 36.81
CA ASN A 451 -10.49 15.98 38.07
C ASN A 451 -12.02 15.88 38.16
N THR A 452 -12.53 14.82 38.79
CA THR A 452 -13.96 14.60 39.02
C THR A 452 -14.21 13.99 40.40
N SER A 453 -15.37 14.25 40.98
CA SER A 453 -15.87 13.54 42.18
C SER A 453 -16.86 12.42 41.85
N SER A 454 -17.32 12.36 40.59
CA SER A 454 -18.20 11.31 40.10
C SER A 454 -17.37 10.12 39.64
N ALA A 455 -17.82 8.90 40.00
CA ALA A 455 -17.24 7.65 39.51
C ALA A 455 -17.70 7.29 38.08
N SER A 456 -18.32 8.23 37.37
CA SER A 456 -18.73 8.11 35.98
C SER A 456 -18.66 9.47 35.27
N VAL A 457 -18.08 9.49 34.08
CA VAL A 457 -17.88 10.69 33.27
C VAL A 457 -18.14 10.41 31.79
N ILE A 458 -18.77 11.35 31.10
CA ILE A 458 -18.86 11.34 29.64
C ILE A 458 -17.67 12.11 29.09
N ILE A 459 -16.91 11.49 28.19
CA ILE A 459 -15.71 12.06 27.60
C ILE A 459 -15.92 12.26 26.10
N SER A 460 -15.64 13.48 25.64
CA SER A 460 -15.67 13.89 24.23
C SER A 460 -14.29 14.44 23.84
N PRO A 461 -13.30 13.58 23.52
CA PRO A 461 -11.94 14.06 23.23
C PRO A 461 -11.91 15.01 22.02
N PRO A 462 -11.08 16.07 22.03
CA PRO A 462 -10.87 16.90 20.85
C PRO A 462 -10.35 16.05 19.67
N GLY A 463 -11.03 16.11 18.52
CA GLY A 463 -10.65 15.31 17.35
C GLY A 463 -11.03 13.83 17.43
N TYR A 464 -12.02 13.48 18.26
CA TYR A 464 -12.60 12.14 18.38
C TYR A 464 -13.01 11.57 17.01
N GLY A 465 -12.66 10.31 16.72
CA GLY A 465 -12.80 9.72 15.39
C GLY A 465 -12.97 8.19 15.43
N ILE A 466 -13.77 7.66 14.49
CA ILE A 466 -14.35 6.29 14.48
C ILE A 466 -13.33 5.17 14.19
N CYS A 467 -12.05 5.51 14.02
CA CYS A 467 -10.93 4.57 13.85
C CYS A 467 -9.72 4.90 14.71
N LYS A 468 -9.86 5.81 15.68
CA LYS A 468 -8.79 6.15 16.62
C LYS A 468 -8.88 5.26 17.84
N LYS A 469 -7.71 4.92 18.39
CA LYS A 469 -7.59 4.22 19.66
C LYS A 469 -7.18 5.22 20.72
N TYR A 470 -7.80 5.13 21.90
CA TYR A 470 -7.45 5.99 23.02
C TYR A 470 -6.99 5.15 24.21
N ASP A 471 -5.96 5.65 24.88
CA ASP A 471 -5.57 5.22 26.21
C ASP A 471 -6.29 6.10 27.24
N ILE A 472 -6.99 5.45 28.17
CA ILE A 472 -7.65 6.13 29.28
C ILE A 472 -6.98 5.70 30.56
N TYR A 473 -6.62 6.69 31.37
CA TYR A 473 -6.05 6.51 32.68
C TYR A 473 -7.00 7.11 33.70
N VAL A 474 -7.42 6.29 34.66
CA VAL A 474 -8.20 6.75 35.81
C VAL A 474 -7.37 6.57 37.07
N TYR A 475 -7.29 7.63 37.87
CA TYR A 475 -6.55 7.70 39.12
C TYR A 475 -7.50 8.02 40.28
N ASN A 476 -7.29 7.41 41.44
CA ASN A 476 -7.87 7.86 42.70
C ASN A 476 -6.97 8.98 43.28
N ASN A 477 -7.56 10.09 43.72
CA ASN A 477 -6.83 11.20 44.31
C ASN A 477 -6.88 11.06 45.84
N CYS A 478 -5.75 10.67 46.45
CA CYS A 478 -5.65 10.42 47.88
C CYS A 478 -5.06 11.63 48.62
N SER A 479 -5.67 12.02 49.74
CA SER A 479 -5.17 13.13 50.57
C SER A 479 -3.82 12.77 51.19
N GLY A 480 -2.79 13.56 50.88
CA GLY A 480 -1.44 13.44 51.48
C GLY A 480 -0.47 12.44 50.83
N SER A 481 -0.91 11.55 49.92
CA SER A 481 -0.06 10.52 49.28
C SER A 481 0.04 10.61 47.75
N GLY A 482 -0.72 11.51 47.09
CA GLY A 482 -0.69 11.69 45.64
C GLY A 482 -1.75 10.84 44.90
N LEU A 483 -1.50 10.54 43.63
CA LEU A 483 -2.38 9.72 42.78
C LEU A 483 -2.18 8.22 43.04
N SER A 484 -3.23 7.40 42.94
CA SER A 484 -3.08 5.94 42.87
C SER A 484 -2.27 5.52 41.63
N ALA A 485 -1.85 4.24 41.57
CA ALA A 485 -1.49 3.65 40.28
C ALA A 485 -2.66 3.81 39.30
N ALA A 486 -2.36 4.16 38.05
CA ALA A 486 -3.36 4.36 37.02
C ALA A 486 -4.02 3.02 36.66
N THR A 487 -5.34 2.98 36.59
CA THR A 487 -6.00 1.92 35.83
C THR A 487 -6.08 2.37 34.38
N ARG A 488 -5.28 1.72 33.52
CA ARG A 488 -5.27 1.95 32.08
C ARG A 488 -6.28 1.02 31.42
N ILE A 489 -7.24 1.58 30.70
CA ILE A 489 -7.99 0.82 29.69
C ILE A 489 -7.31 1.04 28.35
N LEU A 490 -6.83 -0.07 27.79
CA LEU A 490 -6.40 -0.14 26.40
C LEU A 490 -7.61 -0.30 25.48
N ASN A 491 -7.56 0.39 24.35
CA ASN A 491 -8.47 0.21 23.21
C ASN A 491 -9.94 0.60 23.46
N ILE A 492 -10.22 1.90 23.63
CA ILE A 492 -11.44 2.42 22.98
C ILE A 492 -11.12 2.54 21.50
N GLY A 493 -11.34 1.45 20.78
CA GLY A 493 -11.52 1.48 19.35
C GLY A 493 -13.00 1.52 19.06
N LEU A 494 -13.47 2.59 18.42
CA LEU A 494 -14.73 2.57 17.66
C LEU A 494 -14.71 1.54 16.52
N THR A 495 -13.64 0.75 16.39
CA THR A 495 -13.57 -0.44 15.55
C THR A 495 -14.77 -1.35 15.72
N SER A 496 -15.41 -1.47 16.90
CA SER A 496 -16.64 -2.28 17.04
C SER A 496 -17.83 -1.74 16.21
N GLN A 497 -17.83 -0.44 15.88
CA GLN A 497 -18.85 0.18 15.03
C GLN A 497 -18.51 0.11 13.54
N GLY A 498 -17.28 -0.29 13.17
CA GLY A 498 -16.84 -0.45 11.78
C GLY A 498 -15.81 0.61 11.37
N CYS A 499 -14.60 0.17 11.03
CA CYS A 499 -13.52 1.06 10.57
C CYS A 499 -13.26 0.83 9.09
N ALA A 500 -13.77 1.73 8.25
CA ALA A 500 -13.58 1.66 6.80
C ALA A 500 -12.09 1.71 6.41
N ASP A 501 -11.65 0.75 5.58
CA ASP A 501 -10.37 0.78 4.87
C ASP A 501 -10.49 -0.01 3.56
N PHE A 502 -9.67 0.33 2.56
CA PHE A 502 -9.73 -0.34 1.28
C PHE A 502 -8.47 -0.23 0.43
N SER A 503 -8.39 -1.08 -0.58
CA SER A 503 -7.40 -1.03 -1.66
C SER A 503 -8.09 -1.13 -3.02
N VAL A 504 -7.40 -0.70 -4.07
CA VAL A 504 -7.85 -0.83 -5.46
C VAL A 504 -6.81 -1.62 -6.24
N ASN A 505 -7.23 -2.39 -7.25
CA ASN A 505 -6.32 -3.23 -8.03
C ASN A 505 -5.29 -2.45 -8.85
N ARG A 506 -5.62 -1.21 -9.23
CA ARG A 506 -4.77 -0.25 -9.94
C ARG A 506 -5.34 1.16 -9.77
N SER A 507 -4.54 2.17 -10.03
CA SER A 507 -4.87 3.59 -9.88
C SER A 507 -4.94 4.35 -11.20
N VAL A 508 -4.41 3.79 -12.30
CA VAL A 508 -4.43 4.43 -13.62
C VAL A 508 -5.20 3.61 -14.64
N GLY A 509 -5.95 4.29 -15.51
CA GLY A 509 -6.60 3.68 -16.66
C GLY A 509 -7.04 4.71 -17.69
N TRP A 510 -7.90 4.29 -18.61
CA TRP A 510 -8.43 5.10 -19.72
C TRP A 510 -9.94 4.96 -19.78
N ALA A 511 -10.62 5.80 -20.58
CA ALA A 511 -12.06 5.71 -20.76
C ALA A 511 -12.50 4.27 -21.07
N GLY A 512 -13.51 3.78 -20.34
CA GLY A 512 -14.00 2.40 -20.41
C GLY A 512 -13.23 1.39 -19.55
N SER A 513 -12.19 1.81 -18.82
CA SER A 513 -11.45 0.92 -17.91
C SER A 513 -12.28 0.55 -16.68
N SER A 514 -12.24 -0.74 -16.34
CA SER A 514 -12.82 -1.28 -15.10
C SER A 514 -11.77 -1.39 -14.00
N PHE A 515 -12.20 -1.11 -12.76
CA PHE A 515 -11.39 -1.14 -11.54
C PHE A 515 -12.11 -1.96 -10.49
N SER A 516 -11.36 -2.79 -9.78
CA SER A 516 -11.87 -3.64 -8.69
C SER A 516 -11.42 -3.08 -7.36
N PHE A 517 -12.36 -2.88 -6.46
CA PHE A 517 -12.13 -2.36 -5.11
C PHE A 517 -12.22 -3.51 -4.10
N PHE A 518 -11.30 -3.54 -3.15
CA PHE A 518 -11.20 -4.56 -2.14
C PHE A 518 -11.31 -3.95 -0.75
N ASP A 519 -12.31 -4.39 0.00
CA ASP A 519 -12.52 -4.02 1.39
C ASP A 519 -11.37 -4.53 2.29
N LYS A 520 -10.85 -3.65 3.14
CA LYS A 520 -9.88 -3.94 4.20
C LYS A 520 -10.42 -3.50 5.57
N SER A 521 -11.71 -3.16 5.64
CA SER A 521 -12.34 -2.61 6.84
C SER A 521 -12.40 -3.60 7.98
N LEU A 522 -12.32 -3.10 9.21
CA LEU A 522 -12.54 -3.88 10.43
C LEU A 522 -14.01 -3.78 10.85
N ASN A 523 -14.63 -4.91 11.19
CA ASN A 523 -16.03 -5.03 11.65
C ASN A 523 -17.08 -4.38 10.72
N GLY A 524 -16.84 -4.42 9.40
CA GLY A 524 -17.83 -3.98 8.43
C GLY A 524 -18.96 -5.00 8.23
N VAL A 525 -20.19 -4.57 8.47
CA VAL A 525 -21.43 -5.32 8.19
C VAL A 525 -22.25 -4.71 7.06
N SER A 526 -22.04 -3.42 6.75
CA SER A 526 -22.57 -2.76 5.55
C SER A 526 -21.53 -1.82 4.94
N TRP A 527 -21.59 -1.66 3.61
CA TRP A 527 -20.68 -0.84 2.82
C TRP A 527 -21.48 0.19 2.01
N PHE A 528 -20.92 1.38 1.85
CA PHE A 528 -21.40 2.40 0.94
C PHE A 528 -20.20 3.05 0.28
N TRP A 529 -20.00 2.72 -0.99
CA TRP A 529 -18.97 3.25 -1.84
C TRP A 529 -19.48 4.45 -2.62
N ASN A 530 -18.66 5.49 -2.74
CA ASN A 530 -18.81 6.54 -3.73
C ASN A 530 -17.49 6.66 -4.50
N PHE A 531 -17.59 6.51 -5.82
CA PHE A 531 -16.45 6.38 -6.72
C PHE A 531 -16.05 7.72 -7.37
N GLY A 532 -16.63 8.83 -6.93
CA GLY A 532 -16.32 10.18 -7.42
C GLY A 532 -16.83 10.49 -8.84
N ASN A 533 -17.37 9.50 -9.55
CA ASN A 533 -17.92 9.62 -10.91
C ASN A 533 -19.47 9.64 -10.94
N GLY A 534 -20.10 9.83 -9.78
CA GLY A 534 -21.56 9.77 -9.61
C GLY A 534 -22.12 8.36 -9.38
N GLN A 535 -21.31 7.31 -9.53
CA GLN A 535 -21.71 5.94 -9.20
C GLN A 535 -21.47 5.63 -7.72
N THR A 536 -22.32 4.75 -7.16
CA THR A 536 -22.22 4.26 -5.78
C THR A 536 -22.44 2.75 -5.73
N SER A 537 -21.99 2.07 -4.67
CA SER A 537 -22.25 0.64 -4.47
C SER A 537 -22.39 0.27 -3.00
N THR A 538 -23.15 -0.78 -2.71
CA THR A 538 -23.25 -1.39 -1.37
C THR A 538 -22.59 -2.77 -1.27
N LEU A 539 -21.97 -3.23 -2.35
CA LEU A 539 -21.22 -4.50 -2.35
C LEU A 539 -19.93 -4.35 -1.54
N LYS A 540 -19.51 -5.44 -0.89
CA LYS A 540 -18.24 -5.48 -0.15
C LYS A 540 -17.03 -5.22 -1.06
N ASN A 541 -16.97 -5.87 -2.23
CA ASN A 541 -15.90 -5.72 -3.22
C ASN A 541 -16.49 -5.38 -4.59
N PRO A 542 -16.78 -4.10 -4.90
CA PRO A 542 -17.40 -3.69 -6.15
C PRO A 542 -16.39 -3.57 -7.30
N THR A 543 -16.90 -3.68 -8.52
CA THR A 543 -16.18 -3.34 -9.76
C THR A 543 -16.87 -2.16 -10.44
N VAL A 544 -16.11 -1.16 -10.88
CA VAL A 544 -16.64 0.08 -11.46
C VAL A 544 -15.90 0.43 -12.74
N THR A 545 -16.66 0.86 -13.75
CA THR A 545 -16.13 1.36 -15.02
C THR A 545 -16.19 2.87 -15.06
N TYR A 546 -15.08 3.52 -15.44
CA TYR A 546 -15.02 4.96 -15.64
C TYR A 546 -14.97 5.29 -17.13
N THR A 547 -15.89 6.11 -17.61
CA THR A 547 -16.04 6.43 -19.03
C THR A 547 -15.46 7.78 -19.42
N SER A 548 -15.21 8.66 -18.45
CA SER A 548 -14.70 10.01 -18.70
C SER A 548 -13.28 10.17 -18.14
N PRO A 549 -12.39 10.91 -18.82
CA PRO A 549 -11.09 11.28 -18.28
C PRO A 549 -11.23 12.17 -17.04
N GLY A 550 -10.26 12.06 -16.12
CA GLY A 550 -10.24 12.86 -14.90
C GLY A 550 -9.64 12.11 -13.70
N GLN A 551 -9.50 12.82 -12.59
CA GLN A 551 -9.11 12.24 -11.31
C GLN A 551 -10.36 12.05 -10.45
N TYR A 552 -10.48 10.87 -9.85
CA TYR A 552 -11.63 10.47 -9.06
C TYR A 552 -11.23 10.19 -7.61
N ASN A 553 -11.93 10.87 -6.70
CA ASN A 553 -11.81 10.61 -5.26
C ASN A 553 -12.73 9.45 -4.90
N ILE A 554 -12.17 8.46 -4.23
CA ILE A 554 -12.90 7.26 -3.84
C ILE A 554 -13.17 7.34 -2.35
N SER A 555 -14.40 7.02 -1.95
CA SER A 555 -14.75 6.90 -0.54
C SER A 555 -15.48 5.60 -0.27
N LEU A 556 -15.15 4.98 0.86
CA LEU A 556 -15.88 3.87 1.43
C LEU A 556 -16.38 4.27 2.80
N MET A 557 -17.69 4.22 3.00
CA MET A 557 -18.34 4.31 4.29
C MET A 557 -18.75 2.92 4.76
N VAL A 558 -18.45 2.57 6.00
CA VAL A 558 -18.84 1.30 6.62
C VAL A 558 -19.79 1.55 7.77
N ASN A 559 -20.85 0.73 7.85
CA ASN A 559 -21.87 0.75 8.90
C ASN A 559 -22.57 2.10 9.11
N GLY A 560 -22.47 3.02 8.15
CA GLY A 560 -23.00 4.39 8.27
C GLY A 560 -22.25 5.28 9.25
N VAL A 561 -21.06 4.85 9.73
CA VAL A 561 -20.33 5.55 10.81
C VAL A 561 -18.97 6.08 10.36
N HIS A 562 -18.10 5.28 9.73
CA HIS A 562 -16.77 5.72 9.31
C HIS A 562 -16.63 5.79 7.81
N THR A 563 -16.02 6.86 7.30
CA THR A 563 -15.67 7.02 5.89
C THR A 563 -14.17 7.13 5.70
N LYS A 564 -13.59 6.22 4.91
CA LYS A 564 -12.23 6.34 4.39
C LYS A 564 -12.29 7.01 3.03
N ASN A 565 -11.44 8.02 2.83
CA ASN A 565 -11.26 8.69 1.54
C ASN A 565 -9.89 8.38 0.96
N MET A 566 -9.84 8.20 -0.36
CA MET A 566 -8.63 8.14 -1.18
C MET A 566 -8.72 9.25 -2.23
N THR A 567 -7.94 10.31 -2.01
CA THR A 567 -7.89 11.49 -2.91
C THR A 567 -7.10 11.15 -4.17
N ALA A 568 -7.61 11.53 -5.34
CA ALA A 568 -7.06 11.17 -6.65
C ALA A 568 -6.75 9.67 -6.77
N GLY A 569 -7.61 8.82 -6.18
CA GLY A 569 -7.38 7.38 -6.07
C GLY A 569 -7.40 6.66 -7.42
N ILE A 570 -8.16 7.20 -8.38
CA ILE A 570 -8.17 6.74 -9.77
C ILE A 570 -7.90 7.92 -10.70
N THR A 571 -6.98 7.75 -11.64
CA THR A 571 -6.72 8.67 -12.74
C THR A 571 -7.09 8.01 -14.06
N ILE A 572 -8.05 8.61 -14.77
CA ILE A 572 -8.44 8.22 -16.11
C ILE A 572 -7.78 9.17 -17.11
N LEU A 573 -6.83 8.67 -17.87
CA LEU A 573 -6.09 9.41 -18.88
C LEU A 573 -6.96 9.66 -20.13
N PRO A 574 -6.82 10.82 -20.78
CA PRO A 574 -7.63 11.18 -21.94
C PRO A 574 -7.21 10.45 -23.21
N ALA A 575 -8.05 10.57 -24.24
CA ALA A 575 -7.70 10.23 -25.61
C ALA A 575 -7.05 11.42 -26.31
N LYS A 576 -6.06 11.14 -27.15
CA LYS A 576 -5.36 12.08 -28.03
C LYS A 576 -5.29 11.50 -29.43
N SER A 577 -5.19 12.37 -30.43
CA SER A 577 -4.92 11.95 -31.80
C SER A 577 -3.42 11.87 -32.03
N ALA A 578 -3.00 11.03 -32.97
CA ALA A 578 -1.70 11.18 -33.62
C ALA A 578 -1.91 11.99 -34.93
N PRO A 579 -1.04 12.95 -35.28
CA PRO A 579 0.21 13.32 -34.60
C PRO A 579 -0.04 14.00 -33.24
N PHE A 580 0.93 13.88 -32.33
CA PHE A 580 0.95 14.49 -31.00
C PHE A 580 2.25 15.28 -30.82
N SER A 581 2.11 16.60 -30.78
CA SER A 581 3.23 17.56 -30.70
C SER A 581 3.63 17.88 -29.27
N LEU A 582 4.82 18.47 -29.10
CA LEU A 582 5.33 18.91 -27.80
C LEU A 582 4.40 19.93 -27.13
N SER A 583 3.89 20.90 -27.89
CA SER A 583 2.96 21.93 -27.40
C SER A 583 1.59 21.40 -26.95
N GLU A 584 1.26 20.15 -27.28
CA GLU A 584 0.02 19.50 -26.81
C GLU A 584 0.17 18.83 -25.44
N GLY A 585 1.29 19.07 -24.75
CA GLY A 585 1.63 18.56 -23.42
C GLY A 585 2.65 17.42 -23.43
N GLY A 586 3.32 17.23 -24.56
CA GLY A 586 4.46 16.30 -24.69
C GLY A 586 5.77 16.87 -24.15
N ASP A 587 5.90 18.21 -24.08
CA ASP A 587 7.02 18.93 -23.47
C ASP A 587 7.02 18.91 -21.94
N PHE A 588 5.92 18.46 -21.32
CA PHE A 588 5.73 18.42 -19.87
C PHE A 588 5.79 19.77 -19.13
N GLU A 589 6.00 20.88 -19.82
CA GLU A 589 6.05 22.22 -19.24
C GLU A 589 4.66 22.82 -19.06
N SER A 590 3.79 22.57 -20.04
CA SER A 590 2.45 23.17 -20.12
C SER A 590 1.40 22.14 -20.53
N GLY A 591 0.23 22.16 -19.89
CA GLY A 591 -0.87 21.24 -20.20
C GLY A 591 -1.51 20.60 -18.96
N ALA A 592 -2.68 19.99 -19.15
CA ALA A 592 -3.32 19.13 -18.15
C ALA A 592 -2.43 17.89 -17.89
N ALA A 593 -2.60 17.21 -16.74
CA ALA A 593 -1.89 15.96 -16.45
C ALA A 593 -2.30 14.84 -17.43
N LEU A 594 -1.61 14.77 -18.59
CA LEU A 594 -1.86 13.81 -19.66
C LEU A 594 -1.23 12.44 -19.39
N PHE A 595 -0.27 12.40 -18.47
CA PHE A 595 0.47 11.21 -18.07
C PHE A 595 0.22 10.95 -16.60
N SER A 596 0.31 9.70 -16.19
CA SER A 596 0.22 9.31 -14.78
C SER A 596 1.04 8.07 -14.54
N SER A 597 1.41 7.83 -13.29
CA SER A 597 2.26 6.71 -12.92
C SER A 597 1.67 5.92 -11.75
N GLU A 598 2.04 4.64 -11.68
CA GLU A 598 1.72 3.80 -10.53
C GLU A 598 2.76 2.70 -10.30
N ALA A 599 2.78 2.15 -9.09
CA ALA A 599 3.47 0.89 -8.82
C ALA A 599 2.64 -0.27 -9.40
N ILE A 600 3.25 -1.11 -10.24
CA ILE A 600 2.60 -2.28 -10.84
C ILE A 600 3.03 -3.59 -10.18
N GLU A 601 4.18 -3.60 -9.49
CA GLU A 601 4.64 -4.68 -8.62
C GLU A 601 5.35 -4.08 -7.38
N GLY A 602 5.06 -4.59 -6.19
CA GLY A 602 5.55 -4.01 -4.93
C GLY A 602 4.73 -2.79 -4.50
N THR A 603 5.29 -1.98 -3.59
CA THR A 603 4.57 -0.85 -2.96
C THR A 603 5.14 0.52 -3.33
N VAL A 604 6.21 0.59 -4.11
CA VAL A 604 6.94 1.84 -4.39
C VAL A 604 6.70 2.29 -5.82
N ASN A 605 6.14 3.49 -6.00
CA ASN A 605 6.16 4.19 -7.27
C ASN A 605 7.37 5.14 -7.31
N VAL A 606 8.28 4.94 -8.27
CA VAL A 606 9.46 5.80 -8.42
C VAL A 606 9.22 7.03 -9.29
N TRP A 607 8.23 7.02 -10.17
CA TRP A 607 8.00 8.10 -11.12
C TRP A 607 7.40 9.33 -10.44
N GLU A 608 8.12 10.44 -10.52
CA GLU A 608 7.70 11.75 -10.02
C GLU A 608 7.77 12.77 -11.16
N TYR A 609 6.80 13.67 -11.19
CA TYR A 609 6.69 14.73 -12.19
C TYR A 609 7.14 16.06 -11.59
N GLY A 610 8.09 16.72 -12.22
CA GLY A 610 8.53 18.05 -11.79
C GLY A 610 9.94 18.42 -12.23
N ASN A 611 10.46 19.46 -11.60
CA ASN A 611 11.81 19.96 -11.84
C ASN A 611 12.78 19.37 -10.82
N SER A 612 14.01 19.08 -11.23
CA SER A 612 15.09 18.69 -10.32
C SER A 612 16.45 19.19 -10.79
N GLY A 613 17.22 19.73 -9.84
CA GLY A 613 18.65 20.02 -10.01
C GLY A 613 19.57 18.94 -9.40
N TYR A 614 19.00 17.82 -8.94
CA TYR A 614 19.76 16.67 -8.42
C TYR A 614 20.47 15.91 -9.56
N VAL A 615 21.36 14.97 -9.26
CA VAL A 615 22.41 14.41 -10.17
C VAL A 615 22.01 14.30 -11.65
N LEU A 616 20.95 13.55 -11.97
CA LEU A 616 20.23 13.55 -13.23
C LEU A 616 19.25 14.73 -13.28
N GLN A 617 19.77 15.87 -13.71
CA GLN A 617 19.05 17.16 -13.75
C GLN A 617 17.97 17.18 -14.85
N THR A 618 16.87 17.86 -14.59
CA THR A 618 15.79 18.08 -15.58
C THR A 618 15.96 19.43 -16.29
N GLN A 619 15.64 19.51 -17.57
CA GLN A 619 15.61 20.74 -18.38
C GLN A 619 14.23 21.38 -18.36
N GLY A 620 13.75 21.71 -17.16
CA GLY A 620 12.34 22.04 -16.92
C GLY A 620 11.61 20.87 -16.25
N LYS A 621 10.31 20.73 -16.47
CA LYS A 621 9.51 19.66 -15.87
C LYS A 621 9.64 18.41 -16.71
N ALA A 622 9.97 17.30 -16.06
CA ALA A 622 10.01 15.99 -16.70
C ALA A 622 9.45 14.92 -15.78
N TRP A 623 9.29 13.70 -16.30
CA TRP A 623 9.05 12.53 -15.46
C TRP A 623 10.37 11.87 -15.12
N LYS A 624 10.72 11.89 -13.84
CA LYS A 624 11.98 11.34 -13.33
C LYS A 624 11.72 10.30 -12.25
N SER A 625 12.54 9.25 -12.17
CA SER A 625 12.57 8.39 -11.01
C SER A 625 13.15 9.15 -9.82
N LYS A 626 12.30 9.51 -8.84
CA LYS A 626 12.64 10.33 -7.67
C LYS A 626 13.28 11.68 -8.03
N LEU A 627 12.56 12.77 -7.76
CA LEU A 627 13.07 14.10 -8.11
C LEU A 627 14.32 14.45 -7.30
N ASN A 628 14.35 14.13 -6.00
CA ASN A 628 15.35 14.68 -5.06
C ASN A 628 16.11 13.61 -4.26
N SER A 629 16.18 12.37 -4.76
CA SER A 629 16.92 11.29 -4.12
C SER A 629 17.21 10.19 -5.11
N ASP A 630 18.19 9.35 -4.80
CA ASP A 630 18.41 8.11 -5.55
C ASP A 630 17.21 7.16 -5.42
N ILE A 631 17.11 6.22 -6.35
CA ILE A 631 16.09 5.17 -6.29
C ILE A 631 16.31 4.30 -5.02
N PRO A 632 15.24 3.88 -4.34
CA PRO A 632 15.38 3.07 -3.13
C PRO A 632 15.80 1.62 -3.45
N GLN A 633 16.50 1.00 -2.49
CA GLN A 633 16.85 -0.42 -2.52
C GLN A 633 15.63 -1.31 -2.21
N VAL A 634 14.73 -1.43 -3.18
CA VAL A 634 13.52 -2.26 -3.07
C VAL A 634 13.35 -3.09 -4.33
N THR A 635 12.70 -4.25 -4.20
CA THR A 635 12.23 -4.98 -5.38
C THR A 635 10.84 -4.45 -5.75
N SER A 636 10.75 -3.69 -6.84
CA SER A 636 9.49 -3.09 -7.28
C SER A 636 9.53 -2.77 -8.78
N LYS A 637 8.36 -2.65 -9.40
CA LYS A 637 8.19 -2.11 -10.75
C LYS A 637 7.16 -1.00 -10.73
N SER A 638 7.47 0.09 -11.42
CA SER A 638 6.55 1.23 -11.58
C SER A 638 6.40 1.59 -13.05
N ALA A 639 5.17 1.90 -13.46
CA ALA A 639 4.86 2.29 -14.83
C ALA A 639 4.50 3.78 -14.90
N LEU A 640 5.05 4.48 -15.89
CA LEU A 640 4.60 5.79 -16.36
C LEU A 640 3.78 5.58 -17.62
N TYR A 641 2.51 5.97 -17.61
CA TYR A 641 1.53 5.76 -18.67
C TYR A 641 1.28 7.02 -19.49
N THR A 642 1.01 6.83 -20.77
CA THR A 642 0.62 7.88 -21.72
C THR A 642 -0.91 7.97 -21.87
N PRO A 643 -1.43 9.03 -22.53
CA PRO A 643 -2.76 9.01 -23.13
C PRO A 643 -2.97 7.81 -24.05
N VAL A 644 -4.24 7.53 -24.37
CA VAL A 644 -4.57 6.65 -25.49
C VAL A 644 -4.51 7.45 -26.79
N PHE A 645 -3.79 6.93 -27.78
CA PHE A 645 -3.64 7.53 -29.10
C PHE A 645 -4.40 6.75 -30.16
N ASP A 646 -5.08 7.46 -31.05
CA ASP A 646 -5.73 6.87 -32.23
C ASP A 646 -4.74 6.80 -33.40
N PHE A 647 -4.39 5.58 -33.82
CA PHE A 647 -3.48 5.30 -34.93
C PHE A 647 -4.23 4.83 -36.20
N SER A 648 -5.54 5.06 -36.29
CA SER A 648 -6.34 4.66 -37.46
C SER A 648 -6.27 5.64 -38.65
N GLY A 649 -5.82 6.88 -38.45
CA GLY A 649 -5.86 7.95 -39.47
C GLY A 649 -4.69 8.02 -40.46
N PHE A 650 -3.52 7.50 -40.07
CA PHE A 650 -2.27 7.54 -40.86
C PHE A 650 -1.64 6.15 -41.02
N GLN A 651 -0.71 6.02 -41.98
CA GLN A 651 0.04 4.79 -42.25
C GLN A 651 1.41 4.77 -41.59
N ASN A 652 2.08 5.93 -41.49
CA ASN A 652 3.39 6.03 -40.90
C ASN A 652 3.34 6.79 -39.59
N TYR A 653 3.96 6.23 -38.56
CA TYR A 653 4.06 6.83 -37.24
C TYR A 653 5.48 6.75 -36.73
N THR A 654 5.99 7.82 -36.13
CA THR A 654 7.29 7.81 -35.47
C THR A 654 7.18 8.47 -34.11
N LEU A 655 7.53 7.72 -33.07
CA LEU A 655 7.60 8.21 -31.70
C LEU A 655 8.97 8.83 -31.44
N TYR A 656 8.98 9.97 -30.75
CA TYR A 656 10.17 10.61 -30.21
C TYR A 656 10.01 10.88 -28.72
N PHE A 657 11.11 10.79 -27.98
CA PHE A 657 11.23 11.25 -26.60
C PHE A 657 12.70 11.39 -26.24
N ASP A 658 13.00 12.21 -25.23
CA ASP A 658 14.32 12.30 -24.65
C ASP A 658 14.41 11.40 -23.42
N LEU A 659 15.53 10.68 -23.31
CA LEU A 659 15.81 9.74 -22.23
C LEU A 659 17.09 10.17 -21.51
N GLY A 660 16.99 10.53 -20.24
CA GLY A 660 18.13 10.63 -19.33
C GLY A 660 18.21 9.37 -18.47
N MET A 661 19.41 8.85 -18.22
CA MET A 661 19.63 7.77 -17.26
C MET A 661 20.99 7.88 -16.61
N GLU A 662 21.05 7.59 -15.31
CA GLU A 662 22.30 7.50 -14.56
C GLU A 662 22.49 6.07 -14.01
N VAL A 663 22.48 5.09 -14.92
CA VAL A 663 22.54 3.66 -14.58
C VAL A 663 23.39 2.89 -15.61
N ALA A 664 24.71 2.71 -15.42
CA ALA A 664 25.55 2.00 -16.39
C ALA A 664 26.27 0.76 -15.84
N TYR A 665 25.55 -0.37 -15.71
CA TYR A 665 26.14 -1.66 -15.32
C TYR A 665 25.39 -2.84 -15.97
N CYS A 666 26.10 -3.91 -16.36
CA CYS A 666 25.46 -5.06 -17.02
C CYS A 666 24.53 -5.89 -16.16
N ASN A 667 24.69 -5.78 -14.86
CA ASN A 667 23.82 -6.35 -13.84
C ASN A 667 23.16 -5.23 -13.03
N ALA A 668 22.96 -4.05 -13.63
CA ALA A 668 22.40 -2.92 -12.92
C ALA A 668 21.12 -3.34 -12.18
N PRO A 669 20.96 -2.96 -10.91
CA PRO A 669 19.78 -3.29 -10.14
C PRO A 669 18.55 -2.49 -10.61
N PHE A 670 18.67 -1.71 -11.69
CA PHE A 670 17.64 -0.89 -12.27
C PHE A 670 17.68 -1.00 -13.79
N ALA A 671 16.52 -1.11 -14.42
CA ALA A 671 16.38 -1.02 -15.87
C ALA A 671 15.02 -0.45 -16.25
N VAL A 672 14.91 0.06 -17.48
CA VAL A 672 13.65 0.59 -18.01
C VAL A 672 13.27 -0.10 -19.32
N GLN A 673 12.00 -0.46 -19.46
CA GLN A 673 11.42 -0.96 -20.70
C GLN A 673 10.29 -0.04 -21.14
N MET A 674 10.20 0.21 -22.45
CA MET A 674 8.98 0.76 -23.05
C MET A 674 8.08 -0.37 -23.52
N GLN A 675 6.78 -0.25 -23.23
CA GLN A 675 5.76 -1.22 -23.61
C GLN A 675 4.57 -0.50 -24.22
N TYR A 676 3.74 -1.23 -24.97
CA TYR A 676 2.51 -0.71 -25.54
C TYR A 676 1.34 -1.67 -25.32
N SER A 677 0.12 -1.13 -25.45
CA SER A 677 -1.13 -1.89 -25.41
C SER A 677 -2.05 -1.42 -26.52
N VAL A 678 -2.75 -2.36 -27.15
CA VAL A 678 -3.80 -2.10 -28.15
C VAL A 678 -5.20 -2.48 -27.68
N ASN A 679 -5.35 -2.81 -26.40
CA ASN A 679 -6.59 -3.30 -25.79
C ASN A 679 -6.89 -2.60 -24.47
N ASN A 680 -6.69 -1.27 -24.44
CA ASN A 680 -6.98 -0.42 -23.29
C ASN A 680 -6.22 -0.79 -22.01
N GLY A 681 -4.99 -1.28 -22.16
CA GLY A 681 -4.11 -1.66 -21.04
C GLY A 681 -4.40 -3.04 -20.43
N ASN A 682 -5.27 -3.86 -21.04
CA ASN A 682 -5.56 -5.22 -20.55
C ASN A 682 -4.36 -6.17 -20.72
N SER A 683 -3.60 -6.00 -21.80
CA SER A 683 -2.32 -6.69 -22.01
C SER A 683 -1.27 -5.73 -22.53
N TRP A 684 -0.01 -6.01 -22.21
CA TRP A 684 1.13 -5.18 -22.57
C TRP A 684 2.15 -5.98 -23.35
N THR A 685 2.65 -5.40 -24.43
CA THR A 685 3.70 -5.95 -25.27
C THR A 685 4.90 -5.02 -25.20
N ARG A 686 6.10 -5.58 -25.00
CA ARG A 686 7.33 -4.78 -25.06
C ARG A 686 7.46 -4.15 -26.44
N LEU A 687 7.72 -2.86 -26.49
CA LEU A 687 7.85 -2.12 -27.73
C LEU A 687 9.20 -2.47 -28.39
N GLY A 688 9.19 -2.67 -29.72
CA GLY A 688 10.29 -2.88 -30.69
C GLY A 688 11.38 -3.96 -30.49
N SER A 689 12.21 -4.07 -31.54
CA SER A 689 13.24 -5.11 -31.75
C SER A 689 14.54 -4.61 -32.42
N SER A 690 14.66 -3.31 -32.72
CA SER A 690 15.79 -2.73 -33.46
C SER A 690 17.13 -2.83 -32.70
N PRO A 691 18.24 -3.20 -33.37
CA PRO A 691 19.58 -3.19 -32.78
C PRO A 691 19.94 -1.82 -32.16
N GLY A 692 20.52 -1.81 -30.96
CA GLY A 692 20.94 -0.58 -30.26
C GLY A 692 19.83 0.14 -29.48
N PHE A 693 18.55 -0.11 -29.78
CA PHE A 693 17.45 0.43 -28.98
C PHE A 693 17.25 -0.36 -27.68
N TYR A 694 17.44 -1.69 -27.64
CA TYR A 694 17.07 -2.53 -26.47
C TYR A 694 18.25 -3.10 -25.66
N ASN A 695 19.46 -3.07 -26.21
CA ASN A 695 20.69 -3.61 -25.61
C ASN A 695 21.71 -2.50 -25.33
N ALA A 696 21.21 -1.37 -24.85
CA ALA A 696 22.03 -0.22 -24.52
C ALA A 696 22.47 -0.37 -23.05
N GLY A 697 23.44 -1.25 -22.83
CA GLY A 697 24.23 -1.37 -21.60
C GLY A 697 25.65 -0.83 -21.83
N ALA A 698 26.54 -0.91 -20.84
CA ALA A 698 27.91 -0.39 -20.92
C ALA A 698 28.78 -0.97 -22.07
N GLY A 699 28.31 -2.01 -22.78
CA GLY A 699 28.91 -2.55 -24.00
C GLY A 699 27.95 -3.44 -24.80
N ALA A 700 28.33 -3.78 -26.05
CA ALA A 700 27.57 -4.66 -26.94
C ALA A 700 27.51 -6.10 -26.38
N GLY A 701 26.49 -6.43 -25.59
CA GLY A 701 26.31 -7.78 -24.98
C GLY A 701 25.83 -7.80 -23.52
N CYS A 702 25.46 -6.65 -22.97
CA CYS A 702 25.17 -6.42 -21.57
C CYS A 702 23.68 -6.76 -21.26
N LYS A 703 23.38 -8.01 -20.91
CA LYS A 703 22.01 -8.48 -20.62
C LYS A 703 21.57 -8.06 -19.22
N ILE A 704 20.43 -7.39 -19.10
CA ILE A 704 19.88 -7.05 -17.80
C ILE A 704 19.43 -8.30 -17.03
N ALA A 705 19.36 -8.17 -15.71
CA ALA A 705 19.09 -9.29 -14.85
C ALA A 705 17.63 -9.79 -14.99
N PRO A 706 17.40 -11.12 -15.10
CA PRO A 706 16.08 -11.69 -15.39
C PRO A 706 15.04 -11.41 -14.30
N GLN A 707 15.48 -11.14 -13.07
CA GLN A 707 14.60 -10.73 -11.97
C GLN A 707 14.01 -9.34 -12.16
N ILE A 708 14.62 -8.48 -12.99
CA ILE A 708 14.09 -7.15 -13.32
C ILE A 708 13.12 -7.29 -14.50
N PHE A 709 13.59 -7.86 -15.61
CA PHE A 709 12.72 -8.25 -16.72
C PHE A 709 13.13 -9.63 -17.24
N SER A 710 12.16 -10.54 -17.32
CA SER A 710 12.40 -11.95 -17.63
C SER A 710 13.00 -12.20 -19.01
N ASP A 711 12.73 -11.31 -19.98
CA ASP A 711 13.30 -11.37 -21.32
C ASP A 711 14.72 -10.80 -21.42
N THR A 712 15.28 -10.32 -20.31
CA THR A 712 16.62 -9.76 -20.18
C THR A 712 16.89 -8.56 -21.09
N THR A 713 15.85 -7.78 -21.42
CA THR A 713 15.97 -6.62 -22.32
C THR A 713 15.51 -5.31 -21.68
N GLY A 714 16.18 -4.20 -21.98
CA GLY A 714 15.84 -2.89 -21.41
C GLY A 714 17.03 -1.94 -21.41
N TRP A 715 16.78 -0.68 -21.06
CA TRP A 715 17.82 0.34 -21.00
C TRP A 715 18.59 0.32 -19.67
N THR A 716 19.92 0.39 -19.77
CA THR A 716 20.87 0.62 -18.67
C THR A 716 22.01 1.51 -19.19
N LEU A 717 21.78 2.81 -19.21
CA LEU A 717 22.70 3.80 -19.79
C LEU A 717 23.17 4.80 -18.74
N ASN A 718 24.35 5.39 -18.97
CA ASN A 718 24.73 6.65 -18.34
C ASN A 718 24.76 7.74 -19.42
N THR A 719 23.66 8.47 -19.54
CA THR A 719 23.44 9.47 -20.59
C THR A 719 22.52 10.58 -20.10
N TYR A 720 22.77 11.80 -20.54
CA TYR A 720 21.92 12.95 -20.26
C TYR A 720 21.15 13.28 -21.54
N TYR A 721 19.82 13.19 -21.50
CA TYR A 721 18.93 13.63 -22.59
C TYR A 721 19.25 13.03 -23.97
N ALA A 722 19.38 11.71 -24.06
CA ALA A 722 19.51 11.03 -25.34
C ALA A 722 18.16 11.00 -26.07
N ASN A 723 18.08 11.63 -27.24
CA ASN A 723 16.90 11.55 -28.09
C ASN A 723 16.72 10.11 -28.61
N LYS A 724 15.50 9.58 -28.47
CA LYS A 724 15.09 8.26 -28.96
C LYS A 724 13.99 8.42 -29.97
N SER A 725 14.14 7.74 -31.11
CA SER A 725 13.12 7.65 -32.16
C SER A 725 12.77 6.20 -32.45
N LEU A 726 11.49 5.90 -32.64
CA LEU A 726 11.04 4.55 -33.02
C LEU A 726 9.94 4.61 -34.08
N ASP A 727 10.09 3.79 -35.11
CA ASP A 727 9.03 3.55 -36.09
C ASP A 727 7.89 2.73 -35.44
N LEU A 728 6.70 3.30 -35.43
CA LEU A 728 5.47 2.73 -34.90
C LEU A 728 4.47 2.36 -36.00
N SER A 729 4.87 2.41 -37.27
CA SER A 729 3.96 2.18 -38.41
C SER A 729 3.31 0.79 -38.39
N PHE A 730 3.91 -0.18 -37.70
CA PHE A 730 3.31 -1.50 -37.46
C PHE A 730 2.06 -1.48 -36.56
N LEU A 731 1.80 -0.37 -35.86
CA LEU A 731 0.60 -0.12 -35.06
C LEU A 731 -0.48 0.64 -35.83
N ALA A 732 -0.23 1.03 -37.08
CA ALA A 732 -1.21 1.70 -37.92
C ALA A 732 -2.52 0.89 -38.02
N GLY A 733 -3.66 1.59 -38.04
CA GLY A 733 -5.00 1.00 -38.04
C GLY A 733 -5.57 0.70 -36.65
N ASN A 734 -4.79 0.81 -35.57
CA ASN A 734 -5.30 0.57 -34.21
C ASN A 734 -5.90 1.86 -33.63
N PRO A 735 -7.19 1.88 -33.24
CA PRO A 735 -7.84 3.08 -32.70
C PRO A 735 -7.51 3.36 -31.22
N SER A 736 -6.78 2.45 -30.57
CA SER A 736 -6.41 2.56 -29.17
C SER A 736 -4.99 2.05 -29.01
N VAL A 737 -4.02 2.97 -28.98
CA VAL A 737 -2.62 2.67 -28.74
C VAL A 737 -2.16 3.42 -27.50
N ILE A 738 -1.67 2.69 -26.51
CA ILE A 738 -1.18 3.26 -25.25
C ILE A 738 0.25 2.83 -25.07
N PHE A 739 1.11 3.73 -24.59
CA PHE A 739 2.47 3.39 -24.20
C PHE A 739 2.66 3.46 -22.69
N ARG A 740 3.68 2.76 -22.19
CA ARG A 740 4.19 2.95 -20.84
C ARG A 740 5.69 2.75 -20.74
N PHE A 741 6.33 3.48 -19.83
CA PHE A 741 7.70 3.26 -19.41
C PHE A 741 7.68 2.51 -18.08
N VAL A 742 8.16 1.27 -18.08
CA VAL A 742 8.26 0.43 -16.89
C VAL A 742 9.67 0.53 -16.34
N ALA A 743 9.82 1.11 -15.16
CA ALA A 743 11.05 1.10 -14.38
C ALA A 743 11.02 -0.09 -13.42
N GLY A 744 12.01 -0.98 -13.50
CA GLY A 744 12.15 -2.14 -12.64
C GLY A 744 13.39 -2.05 -11.75
N ILE A 745 13.25 -2.43 -10.49
CA ILE A 745 14.29 -2.36 -9.46
C ILE A 745 14.47 -3.73 -8.82
N SER A 746 15.72 -4.14 -8.59
CA SER A 746 16.09 -5.31 -7.81
C SER A 746 16.58 -4.88 -6.42
N GLY A 747 15.99 -5.42 -5.37
CA GLY A 747 16.24 -5.01 -3.98
C GLY A 747 17.62 -5.34 -3.40
N ILE A 748 18.59 -5.79 -4.20
CA ILE A 748 19.96 -6.06 -3.75
C ILE A 748 20.94 -5.28 -4.64
N PHE A 749 21.52 -4.22 -4.09
CA PHE A 749 22.61 -3.46 -4.71
C PHE A 749 23.93 -3.99 -4.15
N ASN A 750 24.60 -4.91 -4.83
CA ASN A 750 25.95 -5.34 -4.42
C ASN A 750 26.95 -4.19 -4.66
N GLY A 751 27.10 -3.27 -3.69
CA GLY A 751 28.14 -2.22 -3.73
C GLY A 751 27.74 -0.77 -3.43
N GLY A 752 26.63 -0.49 -2.72
CA GLY A 752 26.34 0.89 -2.27
C GLY A 752 26.13 1.90 -3.42
N TYR A 753 25.50 1.47 -4.51
CA TYR A 753 25.24 2.34 -5.66
C TYR A 753 24.22 3.44 -5.32
N ASN A 754 24.63 4.69 -5.54
CA ASN A 754 23.74 5.85 -5.64
C ASN A 754 23.27 5.94 -7.10
N VAL A 755 22.03 5.55 -7.37
CA VAL A 755 21.48 5.47 -8.72
C VAL A 755 20.31 6.44 -8.81
N ASP A 756 20.48 7.55 -9.54
CA ASP A 756 19.40 8.53 -9.72
C ASP A 756 18.34 8.07 -10.72
N GLY A 757 18.64 7.01 -11.48
CA GLY A 757 17.66 6.22 -12.24
C GLY A 757 17.45 6.72 -13.67
N VAL A 758 16.22 7.13 -14.01
CA VAL A 758 15.75 7.49 -15.35
C VAL A 758 14.94 8.78 -15.35
N LEU A 759 15.02 9.49 -16.48
CA LEU A 759 14.22 10.65 -16.82
C LEU A 759 13.65 10.51 -18.23
N ILE A 760 12.39 10.88 -18.42
CA ILE A 760 11.68 10.92 -19.70
C ILE A 760 11.16 12.33 -19.92
N ASP A 761 11.43 12.87 -21.11
CA ASP A 761 11.04 14.23 -21.51
C ASP A 761 10.65 14.29 -23.00
N ASN A 762 10.03 15.39 -23.43
CA ASN A 762 9.73 15.71 -24.84
C ASN A 762 9.05 14.57 -25.63
N PHE A 763 8.00 13.96 -25.07
CA PHE A 763 7.25 12.88 -25.73
C PHE A 763 6.41 13.39 -26.90
N ARG A 764 6.67 12.90 -28.12
CA ARG A 764 5.96 13.32 -29.33
C ARG A 764 5.70 12.14 -30.27
N ILE A 765 4.61 12.18 -31.03
CA ILE A 765 4.31 11.22 -32.08
C ILE A 765 4.11 11.98 -33.38
N ASP A 766 5.01 11.77 -34.35
CA ASP A 766 4.81 12.25 -35.71
C ASP A 766 3.99 11.21 -36.47
N ALA A 767 3.05 11.67 -37.31
CA ALA A 767 2.22 10.81 -38.14
C ALA A 767 2.13 11.42 -39.54
N PHE A 768 2.25 10.58 -40.57
CA PHE A 768 2.09 11.01 -41.96
C PHE A 768 1.61 9.86 -42.83
N ASN A 769 0.98 10.19 -43.96
CA ASN A 769 0.64 9.23 -44.99
C ASN A 769 1.67 9.35 -46.13
N PRO A 770 2.45 8.30 -46.45
CA PRO A 770 3.49 8.36 -47.47
C PRO A 770 2.93 8.59 -48.88
N ASN A 771 1.63 8.37 -49.06
CA ASN A 771 0.84 8.92 -50.14
C ASN A 771 -0.41 9.54 -49.49
N PRO A 772 -0.66 10.85 -49.58
CA PRO A 772 -2.02 11.31 -49.35
C PRO A 772 -2.90 10.50 -50.32
N LEU A 773 -3.90 9.80 -49.80
CA LEU A 773 -5.07 9.43 -50.61
C LEU A 773 -5.46 10.69 -51.41
N PRO A 774 -5.79 10.57 -52.71
CA PRO A 774 -5.93 11.73 -53.57
C PRO A 774 -6.79 12.78 -52.88
N LEU A 775 -6.23 13.97 -52.65
CA LEU A 775 -7.00 15.13 -52.21
C LEU A 775 -8.16 15.28 -53.20
N VAL A 776 -9.38 14.99 -52.77
CA VAL A 776 -10.52 15.11 -53.67
C VAL A 776 -11.07 16.52 -53.53
N VAL A 777 -10.69 17.43 -54.42
CA VAL A 777 -11.52 18.62 -54.70
C VAL A 777 -12.65 18.12 -55.61
N SER A 778 -13.65 17.41 -55.06
CA SER A 778 -14.66 16.65 -55.84
C SER A 778 -15.77 17.51 -56.42
N SER A 779 -15.93 18.76 -55.98
CA SER A 779 -17.18 19.48 -56.15
C SER A 779 -17.04 20.81 -56.89
N LEU A 780 -15.96 21.06 -57.65
CA LEU A 780 -15.86 22.31 -58.41
C LEU A 780 -17.06 22.44 -59.35
N LYS A 781 -17.84 23.49 -59.13
CA LYS A 781 -18.93 23.94 -59.99
C LYS A 781 -18.56 25.29 -60.56
N ALA A 782 -18.96 25.51 -61.81
CA ALA A 782 -18.85 26.80 -62.46
C ALA A 782 -20.16 27.11 -63.17
N PHE A 783 -20.69 28.32 -63.00
CA PHE A 783 -21.90 28.77 -63.68
C PHE A 783 -21.81 30.25 -64.03
N ALA A 784 -22.40 30.63 -65.16
CA ALA A 784 -22.47 32.02 -65.58
C ALA A 784 -23.53 32.77 -64.74
N LYS A 785 -23.17 33.95 -64.26
CA LYS A 785 -24.08 34.88 -63.56
C LYS A 785 -23.81 36.28 -64.09
N ASN A 786 -24.76 36.85 -64.82
CA ASN A 786 -24.57 38.11 -65.54
C ASN A 786 -23.34 38.05 -66.46
N LYS A 787 -22.40 39.01 -66.34
CA LYS A 787 -21.16 39.08 -67.12
C LYS A 787 -20.00 38.29 -66.51
N GLU A 788 -20.20 37.60 -65.39
CA GLU A 788 -19.17 36.90 -64.62
C GLU A 788 -19.41 35.39 -64.63
N ASN A 789 -18.36 34.62 -64.38
CA ASN A 789 -18.48 33.19 -64.08
C ASN A 789 -18.14 32.96 -62.60
N ILE A 790 -19.07 32.35 -61.88
CA ILE A 790 -18.91 32.02 -60.47
C ILE A 790 -18.41 30.58 -60.34
N LEU A 791 -17.33 30.40 -59.58
CA LEU A 791 -16.74 29.12 -59.22
C LEU A 791 -17.01 28.85 -57.75
N GLU A 792 -17.42 27.63 -57.41
CA GLU A 792 -17.63 27.17 -56.04
C GLU A 792 -17.01 25.79 -55.86
N TRP A 793 -16.27 25.57 -54.77
CA TRP A 793 -15.73 24.24 -54.43
C TRP A 793 -15.63 24.02 -52.93
N GLU A 794 -15.61 22.75 -52.55
CA GLU A 794 -15.38 22.29 -51.18
C GLU A 794 -13.99 21.66 -51.04
N SER A 795 -13.34 21.89 -49.89
CA SER A 795 -12.09 21.24 -49.51
C SER A 795 -12.30 20.38 -48.26
N TYR A 796 -11.97 19.09 -48.34
CA TYR A 796 -12.21 18.14 -47.25
C TYR A 796 -11.11 18.12 -46.18
N LEU A 797 -9.94 18.73 -46.43
CA LEU A 797 -8.79 18.78 -45.50
C LEU A 797 -8.07 20.15 -45.60
N PRO A 798 -8.60 21.23 -44.98
CA PRO A 798 -8.07 22.58 -45.18
C PRO A 798 -6.75 22.84 -44.43
N THR A 799 -6.41 22.03 -43.43
CA THR A 799 -5.20 22.22 -42.60
C THR A 799 -3.90 22.02 -43.36
N ASP A 800 -3.93 21.28 -44.47
CA ASP A 800 -2.72 20.87 -45.20
C ASP A 800 -2.47 21.72 -46.46
N ILE A 801 -3.37 22.66 -46.76
CA ILE A 801 -3.35 23.47 -47.98
C ILE A 801 -2.73 24.84 -47.71
N LEU A 802 -1.66 25.15 -48.44
CA LEU A 802 -1.04 26.48 -48.43
C LEU A 802 -1.90 27.49 -49.22
N ARG A 803 -2.32 27.11 -50.44
CA ARG A 803 -3.16 27.95 -51.32
C ARG A 803 -3.86 27.15 -52.42
N TYR A 804 -4.87 27.75 -53.05
CA TYR A 804 -5.54 27.26 -54.24
C TYR A 804 -5.22 28.15 -55.44
N ASP A 805 -4.63 27.59 -56.50
CA ASP A 805 -4.41 28.28 -57.76
C ASP A 805 -5.64 28.06 -58.68
N ILE A 806 -6.36 29.13 -59.00
CA ILE A 806 -7.53 29.14 -59.88
C ILE A 806 -7.06 29.23 -61.32
N GLN A 807 -7.47 28.29 -62.17
CA GLN A 807 -7.02 28.24 -63.56
C GLN A 807 -8.20 28.23 -64.54
N ARG A 808 -8.00 28.85 -65.71
CA ARG A 808 -8.96 28.89 -66.82
C ARG A 808 -8.35 28.44 -68.14
N SER A 809 -9.17 27.77 -68.95
CA SER A 809 -8.84 27.30 -70.30
C SER A 809 -10.00 27.54 -71.28
N PRO A 810 -9.74 28.00 -72.51
CA PRO A 810 -10.74 28.07 -73.58
C PRO A 810 -11.01 26.71 -74.26
N ASP A 811 -10.05 25.79 -74.21
CA ASP A 811 -10.08 24.51 -74.94
C ASP A 811 -10.20 23.28 -74.01
N GLY A 812 -10.10 23.48 -72.69
CA GLY A 812 -10.11 22.42 -71.70
C GLY A 812 -8.80 21.61 -71.64
N ILE A 813 -7.77 22.03 -72.37
CA ILE A 813 -6.47 21.35 -72.47
C ILE A 813 -5.38 22.19 -71.80
N ARG A 814 -5.29 23.48 -72.15
CA ARG A 814 -4.24 24.38 -71.63
C ARG A 814 -4.83 25.37 -70.64
N PHE A 815 -4.40 25.27 -69.39
CA PHE A 815 -4.90 26.08 -68.27
C PHE A 815 -3.88 27.14 -67.87
N ASN A 816 -4.32 28.38 -67.77
CA ASN A 816 -3.54 29.51 -67.24
C ASN A 816 -4.07 29.90 -65.88
N ILE A 817 -3.18 30.30 -64.96
CA ILE A 817 -3.56 30.80 -63.64
C ILE A 817 -4.24 32.17 -63.79
N LEU A 818 -5.41 32.31 -63.16
CA LEU A 818 -6.14 33.57 -63.02
C LEU A 818 -5.77 34.26 -61.71
N ASP A 819 -5.77 33.51 -60.61
CA ASP A 819 -5.54 34.02 -59.26
C ASP A 819 -5.13 32.88 -58.30
N SER A 820 -4.68 33.23 -57.09
CA SER A 820 -4.31 32.29 -56.03
C SER A 820 -4.90 32.73 -54.68
N ILE A 821 -5.70 31.86 -54.05
CA ILE A 821 -6.31 32.11 -52.74
C ILE A 821 -5.52 31.35 -51.67
N TYR A 822 -4.95 32.07 -50.71
CA TYR A 822 -4.24 31.47 -49.57
C TYR A 822 -5.22 31.07 -48.47
N GLN A 823 -5.01 29.91 -47.88
CA GLN A 823 -5.82 29.45 -46.75
C GLN A 823 -5.52 30.32 -45.53
N GLN A 824 -6.53 31.02 -45.00
CA GLN A 824 -6.34 31.88 -43.81
C GLN A 824 -6.81 31.22 -42.51
N ARG A 825 -7.73 30.25 -42.59
CA ARG A 825 -8.30 29.57 -41.42
C ARG A 825 -8.43 28.06 -41.67
N ALA A 826 -8.08 27.26 -40.68
CA ALA A 826 -8.07 25.79 -40.80
C ALA A 826 -9.47 25.14 -40.90
N ASP A 827 -10.54 25.87 -40.55
CA ASP A 827 -11.94 25.41 -40.56
C ASP A 827 -12.73 25.83 -41.82
N GLU A 828 -12.14 26.62 -42.71
CA GLU A 828 -12.79 27.07 -43.94
C GLU A 828 -12.74 25.96 -45.01
N ILE A 829 -13.88 25.30 -45.22
CA ILE A 829 -14.03 24.18 -46.16
C ILE A 829 -14.77 24.57 -47.47
N PHE A 830 -15.40 25.74 -47.53
CA PHE A 830 -16.15 26.23 -48.70
C PHE A 830 -15.50 27.47 -49.29
N PHE A 831 -15.26 27.45 -50.60
CA PHE A 831 -14.64 28.57 -51.30
C PHE A 831 -15.49 28.97 -52.50
N ASN A 832 -15.46 30.26 -52.81
CA ASN A 832 -16.02 30.81 -54.02
C ASN A 832 -15.05 31.80 -54.66
N TYR A 833 -15.12 31.91 -55.98
CA TYR A 833 -14.34 32.87 -56.76
C TYR A 833 -15.17 33.35 -57.96
N ALA A 834 -15.09 34.65 -58.27
CA ALA A 834 -15.74 35.24 -59.43
C ALA A 834 -14.71 35.59 -60.50
N ASP A 835 -14.77 34.92 -61.66
CA ASP A 835 -14.08 35.40 -62.86
C ASP A 835 -14.89 36.57 -63.44
N ALA A 836 -14.43 37.79 -63.16
CA ALA A 836 -15.06 39.04 -63.59
C ALA A 836 -14.95 39.30 -65.10
N PHE A 837 -14.04 38.61 -65.80
CA PHE A 837 -13.77 38.79 -67.23
C PHE A 837 -13.68 37.45 -67.95
N PRO A 838 -14.77 36.64 -67.96
CA PRO A 838 -14.78 35.35 -68.62
C PRO A 838 -14.68 35.50 -70.13
N LEU A 839 -14.13 34.48 -70.80
CA LEU A 839 -14.11 34.43 -72.27
C LEU A 839 -15.54 34.24 -72.80
N TYR A 840 -15.81 34.75 -73.99
CA TYR A 840 -17.07 34.45 -74.68
C TYR A 840 -17.12 32.96 -75.06
N GLY A 841 -18.29 32.34 -74.89
CA GLY A 841 -18.46 30.91 -75.13
C GLY A 841 -18.08 30.06 -73.92
N LEU A 842 -17.53 28.88 -74.15
CA LEU A 842 -17.28 27.89 -73.11
C LEU A 842 -15.95 28.20 -72.40
N ASN A 843 -15.99 28.33 -71.07
CA ASN A 843 -14.83 28.49 -70.22
C ASN A 843 -14.68 27.24 -69.36
N TYR A 844 -13.51 26.62 -69.39
CA TYR A 844 -13.17 25.50 -68.52
C TYR A 844 -12.32 25.99 -67.35
N TYR A 845 -12.67 25.59 -66.14
CA TYR A 845 -11.99 25.95 -64.92
C TYR A 845 -11.46 24.72 -64.21
N LYS A 846 -10.33 24.89 -63.55
CA LYS A 846 -9.65 23.89 -62.75
C LYS A 846 -9.01 24.57 -61.55
N ILE A 847 -9.15 23.98 -60.38
CA ILE A 847 -8.47 24.43 -59.16
C ILE A 847 -7.29 23.49 -58.92
N LEU A 848 -6.12 24.06 -58.65
CA LEU A 848 -4.94 23.32 -58.21
C LEU A 848 -4.64 23.70 -56.76
N ALA A 849 -4.91 22.79 -55.83
CA ALA A 849 -4.60 23.01 -54.41
C ALA A 849 -3.13 22.66 -54.16
N ILE A 850 -2.37 23.63 -53.67
CA ILE A 850 -0.94 23.51 -53.35
C ILE A 850 -0.81 23.30 -51.84
N GLN A 851 -0.15 22.21 -51.46
CA GLN A 851 0.11 21.85 -50.07
C GLN A 851 1.34 22.58 -49.52
N HIS A 852 1.50 22.61 -48.20
CA HIS A 852 2.67 23.20 -47.54
C HIS A 852 4.00 22.50 -47.90
N ASP A 853 3.96 21.23 -48.31
CA ASP A 853 5.13 20.47 -48.79
C ASP A 853 5.46 20.72 -50.27
N GLY A 854 4.68 21.56 -50.96
CA GLY A 854 4.84 21.88 -52.39
C GLY A 854 4.19 20.88 -53.34
N SER A 855 3.60 19.79 -52.84
CA SER A 855 2.78 18.89 -53.66
C SER A 855 1.48 19.58 -54.05
N SER A 856 0.87 19.11 -55.14
CA SER A 856 -0.34 19.73 -55.69
C SER A 856 -1.36 18.70 -56.12
N VAL A 857 -2.64 18.97 -55.90
CA VAL A 857 -3.68 18.13 -56.51
C VAL A 857 -4.86 18.95 -57.03
N ALA A 858 -5.39 18.46 -58.15
CA ALA A 858 -6.35 19.16 -58.99
C ALA A 858 -7.79 18.74 -58.72
N SER A 859 -8.72 19.68 -58.90
CA SER A 859 -10.16 19.42 -58.97
C SER A 859 -10.58 18.73 -60.26
N ASN A 860 -11.85 18.33 -60.32
CA ASN A 860 -12.54 18.15 -61.60
C ASN A 860 -12.50 19.44 -62.43
N ILE A 861 -12.62 19.32 -63.75
CA ILE A 861 -12.80 20.48 -64.62
C ILE A 861 -14.29 20.85 -64.61
N ALA A 862 -14.60 22.11 -64.29
CA ALA A 862 -15.95 22.66 -64.41
C ALA A 862 -16.03 23.56 -65.64
N ALA A 863 -17.17 23.57 -66.32
CA ALA A 863 -17.37 24.43 -67.49
C ALA A 863 -18.53 25.39 -67.26
N ALA A 864 -18.30 26.68 -67.51
CA ALA A 864 -19.36 27.68 -67.57
C ALA A 864 -19.38 28.31 -68.97
N ARG A 865 -20.57 28.36 -69.59
CA ARG A 865 -20.74 29.01 -70.88
C ARG A 865 -21.22 30.43 -70.66
N GLN A 866 -20.45 31.40 -71.13
CA GLN A 866 -20.90 32.77 -71.24
C GLN A 866 -21.53 32.97 -72.62
N SER A 867 -22.82 33.29 -72.67
CA SER A 867 -23.56 33.51 -73.92
C SER A 867 -23.97 34.97 -74.07
N ASN A 868 -23.71 35.57 -75.23
CA ASN A 868 -24.43 36.77 -75.63
C ASN A 868 -25.89 36.36 -75.92
N SER A 869 -26.79 36.51 -74.96
CA SER A 869 -28.23 36.42 -75.23
C SER A 869 -28.67 37.71 -75.94
N GLY A 870 -28.48 37.76 -77.26
CA GLY A 870 -29.09 38.80 -78.07
C GLY A 870 -30.57 38.49 -78.35
N ASN A 871 -31.44 39.50 -78.29
CA ASN A 871 -32.88 39.36 -78.59
C ASN A 871 -33.13 39.71 -80.07
N LEU A 872 -33.83 38.83 -80.79
CA LEU A 872 -34.41 39.08 -82.12
C LEU A 872 -35.90 39.43 -81.94
N GLN A 873 -36.34 40.58 -82.43
CA GLN A 873 -37.75 41.00 -82.43
C GLN A 873 -38.22 41.32 -83.84
N ILE A 874 -39.45 40.92 -84.16
CA ILE A 874 -40.14 41.22 -85.42
C ILE A 874 -41.35 42.09 -85.09
N LEU A 875 -41.41 43.30 -85.65
CA LEU A 875 -42.46 44.28 -85.36
C LEU A 875 -43.06 44.88 -86.66
N PRO A 876 -44.38 45.03 -86.78
CA PRO A 876 -45.40 44.49 -85.88
C PRO A 876 -45.50 42.97 -86.02
N ASN A 877 -45.93 42.28 -84.96
CA ASN A 877 -46.22 40.85 -85.00
C ASN A 877 -47.39 40.57 -84.03
N PRO A 878 -48.61 40.30 -84.52
CA PRO A 878 -48.98 39.99 -85.91
C PRO A 878 -48.88 41.18 -86.89
N VAL A 879 -48.70 40.91 -88.18
CA VAL A 879 -48.55 41.90 -89.26
C VAL A 879 -49.65 41.73 -90.31
N GLN A 880 -50.18 42.84 -90.83
CA GLN A 880 -51.16 42.81 -91.93
C GLN A 880 -50.44 42.62 -93.27
N LYS A 881 -51.03 41.87 -94.21
CA LYS A 881 -50.40 41.50 -95.50
C LYS A 881 -49.71 42.65 -96.28
N ASN A 882 -50.15 43.89 -96.17
CA ASN A 882 -49.55 45.05 -96.88
C ASN A 882 -48.59 45.90 -96.03
N GLN A 883 -48.19 45.43 -94.85
CA GLN A 883 -47.25 46.14 -93.97
C GLN A 883 -45.81 45.62 -94.12
N THR A 884 -44.86 46.40 -93.62
CA THR A 884 -43.44 46.04 -93.56
C THR A 884 -43.11 45.54 -92.17
N LEU A 885 -42.41 44.41 -92.08
CA LEU A 885 -41.79 43.93 -90.86
C LEU A 885 -40.46 44.65 -90.62
N GLN A 886 -40.28 45.17 -89.41
CA GLN A 886 -39.00 45.66 -88.90
C GLN A 886 -38.37 44.58 -88.03
N ILE A 887 -37.13 44.24 -88.34
CA ILE A 887 -36.33 43.29 -87.57
C ILE A 887 -35.35 44.06 -86.70
N VAL A 888 -35.51 43.88 -85.39
CA VAL A 888 -34.64 44.49 -84.39
C VAL A 888 -33.82 43.37 -83.75
N VAL A 889 -32.50 43.50 -83.85
CA VAL A 889 -31.55 42.67 -83.12
C VAL A 889 -30.85 43.53 -82.08
N SER A 890 -30.48 42.96 -80.94
CA SER A 890 -29.90 43.70 -79.82
C SER A 890 -28.45 44.18 -80.02
N GLU A 891 -27.79 43.79 -81.11
CA GLU A 891 -26.52 44.38 -81.54
C GLU A 891 -26.80 45.36 -82.69
N GLU A 892 -26.38 46.63 -82.57
CA GLU A 892 -26.41 47.58 -83.69
C GLU A 892 -25.50 47.06 -84.81
N ALA A 893 -26.11 46.43 -85.81
CA ALA A 893 -25.48 46.12 -87.09
C ALA A 893 -26.13 46.99 -88.16
N ASP A 894 -25.34 47.84 -88.83
CA ASP A 894 -25.83 48.76 -89.87
C ASP A 894 -26.52 48.05 -91.07
N LEU A 895 -26.28 46.74 -91.24
CA LEU A 895 -26.86 45.89 -92.28
C LEU A 895 -27.06 44.45 -91.75
N LEU A 896 -28.30 43.95 -91.71
CA LEU A 896 -28.57 42.53 -91.44
C LEU A 896 -28.50 41.70 -92.73
N PRO A 897 -28.02 40.44 -92.66
CA PRO A 897 -28.10 39.53 -93.78
C PRO A 897 -29.56 39.20 -94.10
N LYS A 898 -29.85 38.89 -95.37
CA LYS A 898 -31.19 38.55 -95.86
C LYS A 898 -31.74 37.34 -95.07
N PRO A 899 -32.91 37.46 -94.43
CA PRO A 899 -33.47 36.36 -93.64
C PRO A 899 -33.95 35.21 -94.52
N ARG A 900 -34.07 34.01 -93.94
CA ARG A 900 -34.76 32.86 -94.53
C ARG A 900 -36.11 32.68 -93.83
N ILE A 901 -37.18 32.46 -94.60
CA ILE A 901 -38.53 32.30 -94.07
C ILE A 901 -39.06 30.92 -94.41
N PHE A 902 -39.67 30.27 -93.43
CA PHE A 902 -40.29 28.96 -93.59
C PHE A 902 -41.74 29.01 -93.15
N ASP A 903 -42.61 28.31 -93.86
CA ASP A 903 -43.99 28.08 -93.41
C ASP A 903 -44.03 27.08 -92.23
N VAL A 904 -45.23 26.86 -91.67
CA VAL A 904 -45.41 25.94 -90.54
C VAL A 904 -45.06 24.48 -90.83
N VAL A 905 -45.00 24.08 -92.10
CA VAL A 905 -44.59 22.71 -92.49
C VAL A 905 -43.10 22.62 -92.82
N GLY A 906 -42.35 23.72 -92.64
CA GLY A 906 -40.90 23.77 -92.81
C GLY A 906 -40.45 23.95 -94.25
N LYS A 907 -41.34 24.32 -95.17
CA LYS A 907 -40.99 24.66 -96.56
C LYS A 907 -40.49 26.10 -96.61
N GLU A 908 -39.33 26.30 -97.24
CA GLU A 908 -38.76 27.64 -97.42
C GLU A 908 -39.58 28.46 -98.43
N VAL A 909 -39.88 29.71 -98.07
CA VAL A 909 -40.53 30.69 -98.93
C VAL A 909 -39.47 31.65 -99.45
N GLU A 910 -39.33 31.71 -100.76
CA GLU A 910 -38.38 32.60 -101.41
C GLU A 910 -38.78 34.06 -101.22
N ILE A 911 -37.84 34.90 -100.76
CA ILE A 911 -38.03 36.34 -100.60
C ILE A 911 -37.53 37.03 -101.87
N PRO A 912 -38.37 37.73 -102.63
CA PRO A 912 -37.92 38.51 -103.79
C PRO A 912 -36.90 39.58 -103.40
N ASP A 913 -35.89 39.84 -104.25
CA ASP A 913 -34.77 40.72 -103.91
C ASP A 913 -35.17 42.18 -103.66
N ASP A 914 -36.28 42.64 -104.24
CA ASP A 914 -36.83 43.98 -104.03
C ASP A 914 -37.59 44.14 -102.70
N LYS A 915 -37.82 43.04 -101.96
CA LYS A 915 -38.64 43.04 -100.74
C LYS A 915 -37.84 43.17 -99.45
N TRP A 916 -36.52 42.99 -99.49
CA TRP A 916 -35.62 43.09 -98.33
C TRP A 916 -34.73 44.34 -98.41
N SER A 917 -34.69 45.13 -97.34
CA SER A 917 -33.77 46.27 -97.25
C SER A 917 -33.27 46.47 -95.82
N LYS A 918 -31.96 46.27 -95.61
CA LYS A 918 -31.20 46.41 -94.35
C LYS A 918 -31.71 45.61 -93.17
N ASN A 919 -32.89 45.95 -92.65
CA ASN A 919 -33.56 45.35 -91.50
C ASN A 919 -35.10 45.33 -91.65
N ALA A 920 -35.60 45.68 -92.84
CA ALA A 920 -37.02 45.80 -93.14
C ALA A 920 -37.43 44.83 -94.26
N LEU A 921 -38.58 44.16 -94.10
CA LEU A 921 -39.13 43.18 -95.04
C LEU A 921 -40.58 43.50 -95.40
N HIS A 922 -40.86 43.78 -96.68
CA HIS A 922 -42.23 43.89 -97.20
C HIS A 922 -42.84 42.49 -97.40
N ILE A 923 -44.03 42.23 -96.87
CA ILE A 923 -44.61 40.88 -96.82
C ILE A 923 -45.86 40.66 -97.71
N ASP A 924 -46.08 41.51 -98.70
CA ASP A 924 -47.24 41.44 -99.62
C ASP A 924 -47.31 40.14 -100.44
N PHE A 925 -46.17 39.46 -100.59
CA PHE A 925 -46.05 38.16 -101.25
C PHE A 925 -46.44 36.96 -100.36
N LEU A 926 -46.61 37.15 -99.05
CA LEU A 926 -47.00 36.07 -98.12
C LEU A 926 -48.54 35.91 -98.05
N GLN A 927 -49.00 34.69 -97.78
CA GLN A 927 -50.42 34.42 -97.48
C GLN A 927 -50.66 34.52 -95.97
N SER A 928 -51.91 34.70 -95.54
CA SER A 928 -52.25 34.75 -94.12
C SER A 928 -51.97 33.40 -93.44
N ALA A 929 -50.88 33.33 -92.69
CA ALA A 929 -50.37 32.13 -92.02
C ALA A 929 -49.30 32.49 -90.97
N VAL A 930 -48.87 31.49 -90.20
CA VAL A 930 -47.70 31.60 -89.31
C VAL A 930 -46.44 31.23 -90.08
N TYR A 931 -45.38 32.02 -89.89
CA TYR A 931 -44.07 31.80 -90.49
C TYR A 931 -42.97 31.84 -89.44
N PHE A 932 -41.85 31.17 -89.73
CA PHE A 932 -40.63 31.21 -88.93
C PHE A 932 -39.51 31.88 -89.72
N MET A 933 -38.92 32.92 -89.14
CA MET A 933 -37.79 33.63 -89.71
C MET A 933 -36.49 33.17 -89.06
N TYR A 934 -35.46 32.95 -89.86
CA TYR A 934 -34.11 32.62 -89.43
C TYR A 934 -33.12 33.64 -89.98
N ILE A 935 -32.24 34.15 -89.10
CA ILE A 935 -31.17 35.07 -89.46
C ILE A 935 -29.86 34.45 -88.98
N THR A 936 -28.92 34.25 -89.90
CA THR A 936 -27.56 33.80 -89.56
C THR A 936 -26.70 35.02 -89.34
N LEU A 937 -26.18 35.21 -88.13
CA LEU A 937 -25.29 36.29 -87.78
C LEU A 937 -23.87 36.05 -88.33
N SER A 938 -23.04 37.10 -88.29
CA SER A 938 -21.66 37.07 -88.80
C SER A 938 -20.76 36.06 -88.08
N ASP A 939 -21.09 35.68 -86.85
CA ASP A 939 -20.40 34.64 -86.06
C ASP A 939 -20.87 33.21 -86.39
N GLY A 940 -21.78 33.05 -87.36
CA GLY A 940 -22.34 31.77 -87.77
C GLY A 940 -23.47 31.26 -86.88
N SER A 941 -23.85 31.99 -85.82
CA SER A 941 -25.01 31.65 -84.99
C SER A 941 -26.31 31.94 -85.75
N ILE A 942 -27.35 31.17 -85.47
CA ILE A 942 -28.67 31.33 -86.12
C ILE A 942 -29.68 31.79 -85.07
N MET A 943 -30.25 32.96 -85.27
CA MET A 943 -31.41 33.44 -84.51
C MET A 943 -32.70 33.06 -85.23
N LYS A 944 -33.74 32.74 -84.46
CA LYS A 944 -35.05 32.32 -84.96
C LYS A 944 -36.17 33.07 -84.23
N GLU A 945 -37.15 33.57 -84.97
CA GLU A 945 -38.38 34.15 -84.39
C GLU A 945 -39.62 33.78 -85.23
N LYS A 946 -40.78 33.67 -84.58
CA LYS A 946 -42.05 33.36 -85.25
C LYS A 946 -42.83 34.64 -85.53
N PHE A 947 -43.52 34.73 -86.66
CA PHE A 947 -44.48 35.82 -86.90
C PHE A 947 -45.76 35.37 -87.61
N LEU A 948 -46.84 36.11 -87.38
CA LEU A 948 -48.16 35.83 -87.95
C LEU A 948 -48.52 36.90 -88.98
N VAL A 949 -48.87 36.47 -90.19
CA VAL A 949 -49.49 37.32 -91.22
C VAL A 949 -51.01 37.16 -91.11
N LEU A 950 -51.70 38.28 -90.89
CA LEU A 950 -53.17 38.37 -90.88
C LEU A 950 -53.71 38.65 -92.27
#